data_AF-A0AAP6CVY7-F1
#
_entry.id   AF-A0AAP6CVY7-F1
#
_cell.length_a   1.000
_cell.length_b   1.000
_cell.length_c   1.000
_cell.angle_alpha   90.00
_cell.angle_beta   90.00
_cell.angle_gamma   90.00
#
_symmetry.space_group_name_H-M   'P 1'
#
loop_
_entity.id
_entity.type
_entity.pdbx_description
1 polymer ?
#
loop_
_entity_poly.entity_id
_entity_poly.type
_entity_poly.pdbx_seq_one_letter_code
_entity_poly.pdbx_strand_id
1 'polypeptide(L)'
;MFCFAKIQKKKKDRFIEEINKINVSDETNVLDCLGIINKKDDFINNLLNNKDLTFKKTGSYSAKATRMFVSKMLKTQENSEYLQYNDKEINDIIKQNANGKPLTKYLNPFIFKDEILPPSVKQTFEQAIAVLNKIIKKYSKDYEISGIFIEISREKNDEKAKKKQANKTVKSGLDEIYEVINKKYNLELLNISKEDLYHKPKALLKKLKLYCQQDGVDLYALKKIDIADLINNSSKYHFEHIIPKAYLPDNSLSNLLLTTQTENSKKSNLCAAAYMRSKGASDYKAYIEQIEKLFNPKRVVNDEASKIFGLDTKTVLKKLKLLYQEKIDPHQKEEFLSRQLNDTRYSTKLFLEVVKEHFRDNPNFSYEHPTKIFTLNGHHTAFIREKILPKNKDRADNSHHAIDAAIIGIMANKNRHALSSLTIQEGLRQSKYEQIEDGTIINKQTGEILRYSDYDSKKFELVENISGLVKEKIENAQGKVEIKFSRKMTNSTNSPLFDDTLYSLKQNDDGTYDKVEKINLVNPKSLDNLKDYFADPNPNSGKYLVLMYQSHKSEFEKLRTIFNRPEFNENKNPNPFHAYMDWLVSEKYIDEEEKENAKGANKLIYIDPVTNKKTLFKDLRVITEKNVNKDFEFVNKKQGEKSFRTGKNQLFALVYENKESQLSSIPVNFLLKKFGGKLDHKFYSLDESNYNQENLKKYKDNLGIDYQSKPIFIIKKSAILKLKVDKEFDFKPENNKSKTTEEKEEATKKSILIRPHENHYFYISGITKKKKVKDTTFTIKSVSLDKLKQKELQTQSLLNEFQFISLDELGNEYESKEQRQLEEYFVNKSKK
;
A
#
# COMPACT_ATOMS: atom_id res chain seq x y z
N MET A 1 -46.13 -1.97 -43.92
CA MET A 1 -44.67 -2.00 -43.67
C MET A 1 -43.89 -0.92 -44.43
N PHE A 2 -44.04 -0.79 -45.76
CA PHE A 2 -43.29 0.20 -46.56
C PHE A 2 -43.48 1.66 -46.11
N CYS A 3 -44.70 2.09 -45.78
CA CYS A 3 -44.96 3.43 -45.24
C CYS A 3 -44.29 3.65 -43.87
N PHE A 4 -44.28 2.63 -43.01
CA PHE A 4 -43.64 2.70 -41.69
C PHE A 4 -42.11 2.81 -41.81
N ALA A 5 -41.50 2.05 -42.72
CA ALA A 5 -40.08 2.16 -43.04
C ALA A 5 -39.72 3.54 -43.62
N LYS A 6 -40.58 4.13 -44.47
CA LYS A 6 -40.39 5.46 -45.06
C LYS A 6 -40.50 6.57 -44.01
N ILE A 7 -41.42 6.43 -43.05
CA ILE A 7 -41.57 7.34 -41.90
C ILE A 7 -40.37 7.24 -40.96
N GLN A 8 -39.92 6.03 -40.64
CA GLN A 8 -38.74 5.80 -39.81
C GLN A 8 -37.47 6.35 -40.47
N LYS A 9 -37.32 6.16 -41.79
CA LYS A 9 -36.21 6.74 -42.56
C LYS A 9 -36.26 8.26 -42.55
N LYS A 10 -37.42 8.90 -42.80
CA LYS A 10 -37.57 10.36 -42.69
C LYS A 10 -37.26 10.90 -41.29
N LYS A 11 -37.71 10.23 -40.22
CA LYS A 11 -37.41 10.61 -38.83
C LYS A 11 -35.92 10.51 -38.53
N LYS A 12 -35.28 9.43 -38.99
CA LYS A 12 -33.84 9.18 -38.87
C LYS A 12 -33.02 10.24 -39.62
N ASP A 13 -33.37 10.52 -40.87
CA ASP A 13 -32.66 11.49 -41.71
C ASP A 13 -32.80 12.92 -41.14
N ARG A 14 -33.99 13.30 -40.66
CA ARG A 14 -34.22 14.57 -39.95
C ARG A 14 -33.41 14.67 -38.66
N PHE A 15 -33.35 13.61 -37.87
CA PHE A 15 -32.55 13.58 -36.64
C PHE A 15 -31.05 13.71 -36.92
N ILE A 16 -30.55 13.08 -38.00
CA ILE A 16 -29.17 13.23 -38.46
C ILE A 16 -28.89 14.68 -38.89
N GLU A 17 -29.81 15.31 -39.63
CA GLU A 17 -29.70 16.73 -39.98
C GLU A 17 -29.68 17.65 -38.74
N GLU A 18 -30.57 17.43 -37.78
CA GLU A 18 -30.62 18.20 -36.53
C GLU A 18 -29.32 18.05 -35.71
N ILE A 19 -28.77 16.83 -35.60
CA ILE A 19 -27.47 16.58 -34.94
C ILE A 19 -26.34 17.34 -35.64
N ASN A 20 -26.31 17.32 -36.98
CA ASN A 20 -25.25 17.96 -37.77
C ASN A 20 -25.37 19.49 -37.77
N LYS A 21 -26.57 20.04 -37.56
CA LYS A 21 -26.83 21.50 -37.46
C LYS A 21 -26.40 22.12 -36.13
N ILE A 22 -26.27 21.32 -35.06
CA ILE A 22 -25.80 21.82 -33.77
C ILE A 22 -24.27 21.98 -33.84
N ASN A 23 -23.80 23.12 -34.33
CA ASN A 23 -22.41 23.54 -34.18
C ASN A 23 -22.19 24.06 -32.74
N VAL A 24 -21.22 23.51 -32.01
CA VAL A 24 -20.91 23.97 -30.63
C VAL A 24 -20.14 25.31 -30.65
N SER A 25 -19.82 25.82 -31.84
CA SER A 25 -19.12 27.10 -32.01
C SER A 25 -20.03 28.32 -32.08
N ASP A 26 -21.35 28.14 -32.25
CA ASP A 26 -22.23 29.28 -32.53
C ASP A 26 -23.42 29.34 -31.57
N GLU A 27 -23.68 30.57 -31.13
CA GLU A 27 -24.63 31.09 -30.15
C GLU A 27 -26.11 30.80 -30.45
N THR A 28 -26.47 29.59 -30.89
CA THR A 28 -27.87 29.19 -31.01
C THR A 28 -28.39 28.74 -29.65
N ASN A 29 -29.21 29.58 -29.04
CA ASN A 29 -29.85 29.30 -27.77
C ASN A 29 -30.80 28.10 -27.93
N VAL A 30 -30.41 26.95 -27.38
CA VAL A 30 -31.17 25.68 -27.44
C VAL A 30 -32.62 25.85 -26.97
N LEU A 31 -32.90 26.80 -26.08
CA LEU A 31 -34.25 27.08 -25.59
C LEU A 31 -35.15 27.70 -26.68
N ASP A 32 -34.58 28.50 -27.57
CA ASP A 32 -35.31 29.06 -28.73
C ASP A 32 -35.67 27.96 -29.73
N CYS A 33 -34.74 27.02 -29.96
CA CYS A 33 -35.00 25.84 -30.81
C CYS A 33 -36.10 24.92 -30.25
N LEU A 34 -36.33 24.94 -28.93
CA LEU A 34 -37.41 24.21 -28.26
C LEU A 34 -38.72 25.02 -28.17
N GLY A 35 -38.77 26.22 -28.74
CA GLY A 35 -39.94 27.11 -28.71
C GLY A 35 -40.16 27.80 -27.35
N ILE A 36 -39.16 27.79 -26.47
CA ILE A 36 -39.21 28.41 -25.13
C ILE A 36 -38.63 29.82 -25.23
N ILE A 37 -39.36 30.72 -25.88
CA ILE A 37 -38.86 32.07 -26.22
C ILE A 37 -39.09 33.05 -25.05
N ASN A 38 -40.27 32.99 -24.40
CA ASN A 38 -40.72 33.96 -23.37
C ASN A 38 -40.83 33.40 -21.94
N LYS A 39 -40.31 32.19 -21.69
CA LYS A 39 -40.32 31.53 -20.35
C LYS A 39 -38.98 30.89 -20.01
N LYS A 40 -37.88 31.46 -20.53
CA LYS A 40 -36.53 30.90 -20.35
C LYS A 40 -36.15 30.83 -18.88
N ASP A 41 -36.34 31.92 -18.16
CA ASP A 41 -35.97 31.99 -16.74
C ASP A 41 -36.82 31.06 -15.89
N ASP A 42 -38.14 31.00 -16.12
CA ASP A 42 -39.02 30.05 -15.44
C ASP A 42 -38.64 28.59 -15.72
N PHE A 43 -38.29 28.27 -16.97
CA PHE A 43 -37.85 26.92 -17.34
C PHE A 43 -36.51 26.55 -16.68
N ILE A 44 -35.53 27.46 -16.71
CA ILE A 44 -34.23 27.25 -16.07
C ILE A 44 -34.40 27.13 -14.55
N ASN A 45 -35.19 28.00 -13.93
CA ASN A 45 -35.48 27.96 -12.50
C ASN A 45 -36.17 26.66 -12.10
N ASN A 46 -37.15 26.19 -12.89
CA ASN A 46 -37.78 24.90 -12.66
C ASN A 46 -36.80 23.73 -12.85
N LEU A 47 -35.89 23.80 -13.81
CA LEU A 47 -34.85 22.79 -14.04
C LEU A 47 -33.85 22.73 -12.88
N LEU A 48 -33.40 23.89 -12.39
CA LEU A 48 -32.46 24.02 -11.28
C LEU A 48 -33.08 23.62 -9.94
N ASN A 49 -34.38 23.90 -9.74
CA ASN A 49 -35.11 23.54 -8.52
C ASN A 49 -35.62 22.09 -8.53
N ASN A 50 -35.54 21.39 -9.67
CA ASN A 50 -35.92 19.99 -9.76
C ASN A 50 -34.83 19.10 -9.12
N LYS A 51 -35.10 18.68 -7.87
CA LYS A 51 -34.20 17.82 -7.08
C LYS A 51 -33.98 16.44 -7.70
N ASP A 52 -34.82 16.01 -8.64
CA ASP A 52 -34.69 14.72 -9.33
C ASP A 52 -33.70 14.77 -10.50
N LEU A 53 -33.40 15.96 -11.03
CA LEU A 53 -32.48 16.17 -12.16
C LEU A 53 -31.03 16.37 -11.67
N THR A 54 -30.37 15.28 -11.26
CA THR A 54 -28.94 15.29 -10.92
C THR A 54 -28.08 14.51 -11.91
N PHE A 55 -27.27 15.22 -12.70
CA PHE A 55 -26.32 14.61 -13.64
C PHE A 55 -24.96 14.42 -12.96
N LYS A 56 -24.51 13.17 -12.79
CA LYS A 56 -23.25 12.84 -12.06
C LYS A 56 -22.22 12.07 -12.88
N LYS A 57 -22.57 11.63 -14.10
CA LYS A 57 -21.71 10.77 -14.93
C LYS A 57 -21.30 11.50 -16.20
N THR A 58 -20.09 11.25 -16.64
CA THR A 58 -19.58 11.67 -17.95
C THR A 58 -19.54 10.48 -18.90
N GLY A 59 -19.70 10.75 -20.20
CA GLY A 59 -19.48 9.75 -21.24
C GLY A 59 -17.99 9.54 -21.51
N SER A 60 -17.63 8.40 -22.10
CA SER A 60 -16.24 8.09 -22.47
C SER A 60 -15.74 8.89 -23.68
N TYR A 61 -16.65 9.47 -24.46
CA TYR A 61 -16.36 10.31 -25.62
C TYR A 61 -16.71 11.77 -25.33
N SER A 62 -15.96 12.69 -25.93
CA SER A 62 -16.36 14.11 -25.94
C SER A 62 -17.71 14.29 -26.64
N ALA A 63 -18.38 15.43 -26.43
CA ALA A 63 -19.63 15.73 -27.13
C ALA A 63 -19.44 15.73 -28.66
N LYS A 64 -18.30 16.26 -29.14
CA LYS A 64 -17.91 16.27 -30.56
C LYS A 64 -17.77 14.84 -31.11
N ALA A 65 -17.01 13.98 -30.41
CA ALA A 65 -16.82 12.60 -30.83
C ALA A 65 -18.14 11.81 -30.78
N THR A 66 -18.94 11.98 -29.73
CA THR A 66 -20.26 11.33 -29.60
C THR A 66 -21.15 11.65 -30.79
N ARG A 67 -21.26 12.93 -31.19
CA ARG A 67 -22.08 13.32 -32.35
C ARG A 67 -21.58 12.70 -33.65
N MET A 68 -20.26 12.74 -33.87
CA MET A 68 -19.64 12.13 -35.05
C MET A 68 -19.96 10.63 -35.13
N PHE A 69 -19.73 9.89 -34.05
CA PHE A 69 -20.03 8.45 -34.00
C PHE A 69 -21.53 8.19 -34.15
N VAL A 70 -22.41 8.87 -33.41
CA VAL A 70 -23.86 8.67 -33.49
C VAL A 70 -24.39 8.94 -34.89
N SER A 71 -23.95 10.02 -35.54
CA SER A 71 -24.34 10.35 -36.92
C SER A 71 -23.97 9.22 -37.90
N LYS A 72 -22.77 8.66 -37.78
CA LYS A 72 -22.33 7.53 -38.60
C LYS A 72 -23.02 6.21 -38.25
N MET A 73 -23.15 5.88 -36.95
CA MET A 73 -23.85 4.68 -36.48
C MET A 73 -25.29 4.64 -36.98
N LEU A 74 -25.97 5.80 -36.99
CA LEU A 74 -27.30 5.90 -37.58
C LEU A 74 -27.22 5.58 -39.07
N LYS A 75 -26.31 6.18 -39.84
CA LYS A 75 -26.20 5.93 -41.29
C LYS A 75 -25.86 4.47 -41.65
N THR A 76 -24.88 3.87 -40.96
CA THR A 76 -24.29 2.57 -41.35
C THR A 76 -24.87 1.37 -40.61
N GLN A 77 -25.64 1.56 -39.53
CA GLN A 77 -26.04 0.51 -38.57
C GLN A 77 -24.86 -0.18 -37.86
N GLU A 78 -23.63 0.30 -38.06
CA GLU A 78 -22.45 -0.19 -37.36
C GLU A 78 -22.33 0.44 -35.97
N ASN A 79 -21.67 -0.25 -35.06
CA ASN A 79 -21.39 0.29 -33.72
C ASN A 79 -20.16 1.22 -33.72
N SER A 80 -19.98 1.98 -32.64
CA SER A 80 -18.88 2.94 -32.52
C SER A 80 -17.49 2.28 -32.58
N GLU A 81 -17.35 1.05 -32.09
CA GLU A 81 -16.07 0.33 -32.07
C GLU A 81 -15.67 -0.11 -33.49
N TYR A 82 -16.61 -0.65 -34.26
CA TYR A 82 -16.39 -0.98 -35.67
C TYR A 82 -16.00 0.27 -36.47
N LEU A 83 -16.75 1.36 -36.29
CA LEU A 83 -16.48 2.64 -36.97
C LEU A 83 -15.11 3.20 -36.60
N GLN A 84 -14.69 3.10 -35.33
CA GLN A 84 -13.39 3.58 -34.87
C GLN A 84 -12.21 2.94 -35.62
N TYR A 85 -12.34 1.67 -36.03
CA TYR A 85 -11.25 0.94 -36.68
C TYR A 85 -11.37 0.91 -38.20
N ASN A 86 -12.59 0.89 -38.75
CA ASN A 86 -12.83 0.61 -40.16
C ASN A 86 -13.30 1.84 -40.97
N ASP A 87 -13.78 2.90 -40.31
CA ASP A 87 -14.23 4.10 -41.02
C ASP A 87 -13.06 5.00 -41.38
N LYS A 88 -12.88 5.23 -42.69
CA LYS A 88 -11.75 5.99 -43.24
C LYS A 88 -11.74 7.45 -42.76
N GLU A 89 -12.89 8.11 -42.73
CA GLU A 89 -13.00 9.51 -42.33
C GLU A 89 -12.67 9.71 -40.84
N ILE A 90 -13.16 8.81 -39.98
CA ILE A 90 -12.78 8.80 -38.56
C ILE A 90 -11.28 8.57 -38.39
N ASN A 91 -10.72 7.59 -39.10
CA ASN A 91 -9.30 7.29 -39.05
C ASN A 91 -8.44 8.46 -39.53
N ASP A 92 -8.86 9.16 -40.57
CA ASP A 92 -8.17 10.34 -41.10
C ASP A 92 -8.22 11.51 -40.11
N ILE A 93 -9.36 11.75 -39.46
CA ILE A 93 -9.48 12.73 -38.36
C ILE A 93 -8.56 12.36 -37.19
N ILE A 94 -8.50 11.09 -36.81
CA ILE A 94 -7.61 10.62 -35.74
C ILE A 94 -6.14 10.87 -36.12
N LYS A 95 -5.75 10.53 -37.36
CA LYS A 95 -4.39 10.77 -37.88
C LYS A 95 -4.03 12.26 -37.93
N GLN A 96 -4.94 13.11 -38.41
CA GLN A 96 -4.72 14.56 -38.46
C GLN A 96 -4.50 15.17 -37.07
N ASN A 97 -5.26 14.70 -36.06
CA ASN A 97 -5.06 15.14 -34.67
C ASN A 97 -3.77 14.57 -34.06
N ALA A 98 -3.27 13.43 -34.55
CA ALA A 98 -2.02 12.80 -34.11
C ALA A 98 -0.76 13.42 -34.74
N ASN A 99 -0.87 13.99 -35.95
CA ASN A 99 0.23 14.53 -36.77
C ASN A 99 1.01 15.73 -36.17
N GLY A 100 0.75 16.13 -34.92
CA GLY A 100 1.45 17.21 -34.25
C GLY A 100 2.76 16.84 -33.54
N LYS A 101 3.10 15.54 -33.41
CA LYS A 101 4.32 15.11 -32.68
C LYS A 101 5.25 14.28 -33.58
N PRO A 102 6.55 14.63 -33.68
CA PRO A 102 7.51 13.83 -34.43
C PRO A 102 7.67 12.44 -33.80
N LEU A 103 7.66 11.38 -34.64
CA LEU A 103 7.90 10.01 -34.23
C LEU A 103 9.39 9.83 -33.91
N THR A 104 9.72 9.72 -32.62
CA THR A 104 11.09 9.54 -32.15
C THR A 104 11.45 8.05 -32.03
N LYS A 105 12.74 7.72 -32.05
CA LYS A 105 13.21 6.35 -31.76
C LYS A 105 12.93 5.95 -30.31
N TYR A 106 13.01 6.89 -29.38
CA TYR A 106 12.83 6.66 -27.94
C TYR A 106 11.52 7.25 -27.44
N LEU A 107 10.86 6.55 -26.51
CA LEU A 107 9.63 7.01 -25.86
C LEU A 107 9.93 8.03 -24.77
N ASN A 108 9.10 9.05 -24.63
CA ASN A 108 9.16 9.94 -23.46
C ASN A 108 8.54 9.22 -22.24
N PRO A 109 9.27 8.96 -21.14
CA PRO A 109 8.68 8.33 -19.95
C PRO A 109 7.57 9.17 -19.29
N PHE A 110 7.57 10.49 -19.49
CA PHE A 110 6.72 11.45 -18.78
C PHE A 110 5.46 11.89 -19.56
N ILE A 111 4.97 11.09 -20.50
CA ILE A 111 3.77 11.44 -21.30
C ILE A 111 2.51 11.68 -20.46
N PHE A 112 2.44 11.11 -19.25
CA PHE A 112 1.31 11.24 -18.33
C PHE A 112 1.60 12.16 -17.13
N LYS A 113 2.58 13.07 -17.25
CA LYS A 113 2.97 13.97 -16.16
C LYS A 113 1.75 14.74 -15.62
N ASP A 114 0.93 15.28 -16.51
CA ASP A 114 -0.20 16.15 -16.16
C ASP A 114 -1.54 15.40 -15.99
N GLU A 115 -1.58 14.11 -16.31
CA GLU A 115 -2.79 13.28 -16.18
C GLU A 115 -3.12 12.92 -14.72
N ILE A 116 -4.40 12.75 -14.39
CA ILE A 116 -4.84 12.35 -13.03
C ILE A 116 -4.75 10.83 -12.88
N LEU A 117 -3.53 10.32 -12.76
CA LEU A 117 -3.22 8.90 -12.51
C LEU A 117 -2.63 8.70 -11.12
N PRO A 118 -2.83 7.52 -10.48
CA PRO A 118 -2.13 7.18 -9.24
C PRO A 118 -0.60 7.30 -9.40
N PRO A 119 0.14 7.87 -8.42
CA PRO A 119 1.59 8.03 -8.52
C PRO A 119 2.35 6.71 -8.75
N SER A 120 1.87 5.62 -8.14
CA SER A 120 2.36 4.26 -8.35
C SER A 120 2.29 3.85 -9.82
N VAL A 121 1.15 4.09 -10.48
CA VAL A 121 0.92 3.79 -11.90
C VAL A 121 1.87 4.60 -12.78
N LYS A 122 2.00 5.91 -12.54
CA LYS A 122 2.93 6.78 -13.30
C LYS A 122 4.37 6.30 -13.15
N GLN A 123 4.81 6.05 -11.92
CA GLN A 123 6.18 5.63 -11.65
C GLN A 123 6.51 4.29 -12.30
N THR A 124 5.62 3.29 -12.17
CA THR A 124 5.83 1.96 -12.80
C THR A 124 5.90 2.10 -14.33
N PHE A 125 5.01 2.88 -14.94
CA PHE A 125 5.03 3.16 -16.37
C PHE A 125 6.35 3.83 -16.79
N GLU A 126 6.76 4.91 -16.11
CA GLU A 126 8.01 5.63 -16.38
C GLU A 126 9.23 4.70 -16.33
N GLN A 127 9.31 3.82 -15.32
CA GLN A 127 10.42 2.87 -15.20
C GLN A 127 10.42 1.83 -16.33
N ALA A 128 9.26 1.30 -16.70
CA ALA A 128 9.15 0.35 -17.82
C ALA A 128 9.60 0.97 -19.15
N ILE A 129 9.22 2.23 -19.41
CA ILE A 129 9.67 2.98 -20.60
C ILE A 129 11.18 3.23 -20.55
N ALA A 130 11.72 3.61 -19.39
CA ALA A 130 13.16 3.85 -19.25
C ALA A 130 13.98 2.58 -19.54
N VAL A 131 13.55 1.42 -19.01
CA VAL A 131 14.15 0.11 -19.32
C VAL A 131 14.05 -0.21 -20.82
N LEU A 132 12.86 -0.07 -21.43
CA LEU A 132 12.67 -0.33 -22.86
C LEU A 132 13.58 0.56 -23.74
N ASN A 133 13.62 1.86 -23.46
CA ASN A 133 14.51 2.79 -24.17
C ASN A 133 15.98 2.38 -24.04
N LYS A 134 16.38 1.91 -22.85
CA LYS A 134 17.75 1.47 -22.61
C LYS A 134 18.09 0.20 -23.40
N ILE A 135 17.15 -0.76 -23.49
CA ILE A 135 17.26 -1.95 -24.34
C ILE A 135 17.39 -1.53 -25.81
N ILE A 136 16.50 -0.66 -26.31
CA ILE A 136 16.55 -0.15 -27.69
C ILE A 136 17.91 0.51 -27.94
N LYS A 137 18.37 1.40 -27.05
CA LYS A 137 19.66 2.09 -27.19
C LYS A 137 20.84 1.13 -27.27
N LYS A 138 20.80 0.03 -26.50
CA LYS A 138 21.89 -0.94 -26.42
C LYS A 138 21.90 -1.93 -27.58
N TYR A 139 20.74 -2.42 -28.02
CA TYR A 139 20.67 -3.58 -28.93
C TYR A 139 20.12 -3.27 -30.32
N SER A 140 19.40 -2.15 -30.53
CA SER A 140 18.75 -1.88 -31.84
C SER A 140 19.70 -1.50 -32.98
N LYS A 141 21.02 -1.48 -32.74
CA LYS A 141 22.03 -1.33 -33.79
C LYS A 141 22.40 -2.69 -34.40
N ASP A 142 22.44 -3.72 -33.55
CA ASP A 142 22.95 -5.04 -33.91
C ASP A 142 21.81 -6.06 -34.11
N TYR A 143 20.63 -5.77 -33.56
CA TYR A 143 19.48 -6.67 -33.57
C TYR A 143 18.18 -5.95 -33.90
N GLU A 144 17.33 -6.63 -34.67
CA GLU A 144 15.94 -6.23 -34.85
C GLU A 144 15.09 -6.68 -33.67
N ILE A 145 14.15 -5.84 -33.24
CA ILE A 145 13.20 -6.20 -32.18
C ILE A 145 12.03 -6.94 -32.84
N SER A 146 12.12 -8.27 -32.88
CA SER A 146 11.07 -9.13 -33.46
C SER A 146 9.76 -9.09 -32.66
N GLY A 147 9.83 -8.91 -31.34
CA GLY A 147 8.65 -8.76 -30.51
C GLY A 147 8.92 -8.32 -29.08
N ILE A 148 7.89 -7.74 -28.46
CA ILE A 148 7.86 -7.32 -27.05
C ILE A 148 6.71 -8.06 -26.37
N PHE A 149 7.05 -8.79 -25.30
CA PHE A 149 6.12 -9.65 -24.58
C PHE A 149 5.90 -9.09 -23.18
N ILE A 150 4.63 -8.87 -22.84
CA ILE A 150 4.24 -8.17 -21.61
C ILE A 150 3.36 -9.09 -20.78
N GLU A 151 3.76 -9.36 -19.54
CA GLU A 151 2.90 -10.08 -18.60
C GLU A 151 1.74 -9.17 -18.15
N ILE A 152 0.51 -9.66 -18.28
CA ILE A 152 -0.70 -8.99 -17.80
C ILE A 152 -1.40 -9.84 -16.74
N SER A 153 -1.91 -9.16 -15.71
CA SER A 153 -2.67 -9.77 -14.62
C SER A 153 -4.17 -9.80 -14.97
N ARG A 154 -4.56 -10.51 -16.04
CA ARG A 154 -5.99 -10.74 -16.35
C ARG A 154 -6.62 -11.72 -15.36
N GLU A 155 -7.84 -11.41 -14.94
CA GLU A 155 -8.74 -12.43 -14.35
C GLU A 155 -9.33 -13.30 -15.47
N LYS A 156 -9.67 -14.55 -15.12
CA LYS A 156 -10.08 -15.63 -16.03
C LYS A 156 -11.03 -15.19 -17.15
N ASN A 157 -10.78 -15.69 -18.36
CA ASN A 157 -11.68 -15.61 -19.51
C ASN A 157 -12.63 -16.83 -19.64
N ASP A 158 -12.90 -17.56 -18.56
CA ASP A 158 -13.87 -18.67 -18.61
C ASP A 158 -15.30 -18.13 -18.81
N GLU A 159 -16.15 -18.84 -19.57
CA GLU A 159 -17.56 -18.47 -19.78
C GLU A 159 -18.33 -18.23 -18.48
N LYS A 160 -18.02 -19.00 -17.42
CA LYS A 160 -18.58 -18.81 -16.08
C LYS A 160 -18.19 -17.47 -15.46
N ALA A 161 -16.97 -16.97 -15.71
CA ALA A 161 -16.51 -15.67 -15.24
C ALA A 161 -17.16 -14.52 -16.04
N LYS A 162 -17.30 -14.67 -17.36
CA LYS A 162 -18.04 -13.72 -18.21
C LYS A 162 -19.50 -13.59 -17.80
N LYS A 163 -20.21 -14.71 -17.58
CA LYS A 163 -21.58 -14.71 -17.02
C LYS A 163 -21.66 -14.02 -15.66
N LYS A 164 -20.69 -14.27 -14.77
CA LYS A 164 -20.61 -13.65 -13.44
C LYS A 164 -20.28 -12.16 -13.47
N GLN A 165 -19.60 -11.68 -14.51
CA GLN A 165 -19.24 -10.27 -14.71
C GLN A 165 -20.34 -9.49 -15.44
N ALA A 166 -21.07 -10.13 -16.35
CA ALA A 166 -22.28 -9.59 -16.98
C ALA A 166 -23.41 -9.37 -15.95
N ASN A 167 -23.56 -10.28 -14.98
CA ASN A 167 -24.56 -10.18 -13.90
C ASN A 167 -24.23 -9.08 -12.85
N LYS A 168 -23.04 -8.46 -12.89
CA LYS A 168 -22.54 -7.51 -11.89
C LYS A 168 -22.91 -6.03 -12.16
N THR A 169 -23.84 -5.76 -13.07
CA THR A 169 -24.26 -4.39 -13.36
C THR A 169 -24.98 -3.79 -12.13
N VAL A 170 -24.60 -2.59 -11.69
CA VAL A 170 -25.01 -2.00 -10.39
C VAL A 170 -26.54 -1.93 -10.17
N LYS A 171 -27.35 -1.96 -11.25
CA LYS A 171 -28.81 -2.08 -11.17
C LYS A 171 -29.27 -3.48 -10.73
N SER A 172 -28.73 -4.57 -11.30
CA SER A 172 -29.08 -5.93 -10.85
C SER A 172 -28.66 -6.18 -9.41
N GLY A 173 -27.54 -5.61 -8.97
CA GLY A 173 -27.06 -5.80 -7.60
C GLY A 173 -27.94 -5.19 -6.51
N LEU A 174 -28.55 -4.01 -6.71
CA LEU A 174 -29.43 -3.40 -5.69
C LEU A 174 -30.76 -4.14 -5.61
N ASP A 175 -31.28 -4.52 -6.78
CA ASP A 175 -32.52 -5.27 -6.93
C ASP A 175 -32.41 -6.64 -6.25
N GLU A 176 -31.36 -7.41 -6.57
CA GLU A 176 -31.07 -8.70 -5.92
C GLU A 176 -30.90 -8.56 -4.40
N ILE A 177 -30.27 -7.47 -3.94
CA ILE A 177 -30.11 -7.21 -2.50
C ILE A 177 -31.46 -6.87 -1.86
N TYR A 178 -32.26 -6.01 -2.48
CA TYR A 178 -33.59 -5.65 -1.99
C TYR A 178 -34.47 -6.89 -1.86
N GLU A 179 -34.55 -7.73 -2.90
CA GLU A 179 -35.36 -8.96 -2.87
C GLU A 179 -34.98 -9.88 -1.71
N VAL A 180 -33.68 -10.11 -1.51
CA VAL A 180 -33.21 -10.98 -0.43
C VAL A 180 -33.45 -10.34 0.95
N ILE A 181 -33.24 -9.03 1.08
CA ILE A 181 -33.48 -8.33 2.34
C ILE A 181 -34.98 -8.28 2.64
N ASN A 182 -35.82 -7.98 1.65
CA ASN A 182 -37.27 -7.93 1.81
C ASN A 182 -37.80 -9.31 2.22
N LYS A 183 -37.35 -10.39 1.57
CA LYS A 183 -37.72 -11.76 1.96
C LYS A 183 -37.31 -12.13 3.40
N LYS A 184 -36.19 -11.59 3.88
CA LYS A 184 -35.63 -11.94 5.20
C LYS A 184 -36.10 -11.02 6.33
N TYR A 185 -36.38 -9.76 6.03
CA TYR A 185 -36.64 -8.71 7.02
C TYR A 185 -37.95 -7.93 6.77
N ASN A 186 -38.73 -8.30 5.74
CA ASN A 186 -40.04 -7.74 5.40
C ASN A 186 -40.04 -6.21 5.26
N LEU A 187 -39.21 -5.67 4.37
CA LEU A 187 -39.09 -4.23 4.13
C LEU A 187 -40.41 -3.58 3.68
N GLU A 188 -41.23 -4.30 2.93
CA GLU A 188 -42.55 -3.82 2.49
C GLU A 188 -43.48 -3.52 3.67
N LEU A 189 -43.43 -4.31 4.74
CA LEU A 189 -44.21 -4.06 5.96
C LEU A 189 -43.69 -2.83 6.73
N LEU A 190 -42.48 -2.38 6.44
CA LEU A 190 -41.87 -1.16 6.99
C LEU A 190 -42.07 0.05 6.08
N ASN A 191 -42.88 -0.06 5.02
CA ASN A 191 -43.10 0.98 4.00
C ASN A 191 -41.80 1.44 3.33
N ILE A 192 -40.84 0.53 3.13
CA ILE A 192 -39.58 0.81 2.43
C ILE A 192 -39.64 0.12 1.08
N SER A 193 -39.83 0.90 0.02
CA SER A 193 -39.81 0.42 -1.35
C SER A 193 -38.39 0.32 -1.90
N LYS A 194 -38.28 -0.34 -3.05
CA LYS A 194 -37.04 -0.41 -3.81
C LYS A 194 -36.62 0.97 -4.33
N GLU A 195 -37.59 1.78 -4.74
CA GLU A 195 -37.44 3.16 -5.21
C GLU A 195 -36.79 4.04 -4.14
N ASP A 196 -37.19 3.87 -2.87
CA ASP A 196 -36.62 4.60 -1.74
C ASP A 196 -35.11 4.36 -1.57
N LEU A 197 -34.61 3.19 -1.97
CA LEU A 197 -33.19 2.85 -1.90
C LEU A 197 -32.38 3.37 -3.09
N TYR A 198 -32.99 3.59 -4.27
CA TYR A 198 -32.28 4.09 -5.45
C TYR A 198 -31.73 5.51 -5.28
N HIS A 199 -32.44 6.35 -4.52
CA HIS A 199 -32.03 7.73 -4.24
C HIS A 199 -31.00 7.83 -3.10
N LYS A 200 -30.77 6.74 -2.36
CA LYS A 200 -29.84 6.73 -1.21
C LYS A 200 -28.37 6.60 -1.66
N PRO A 201 -27.41 7.07 -0.84
CA PRO A 201 -26.00 6.98 -1.17
C PRO A 201 -25.53 5.53 -1.38
N LYS A 202 -24.62 5.29 -2.34
CA LYS A 202 -24.01 3.97 -2.56
C LYS A 202 -23.41 3.33 -1.30
N ALA A 203 -23.01 4.14 -0.32
CA ALA A 203 -22.53 3.68 0.98
C ALA A 203 -23.62 2.88 1.73
N LEU A 204 -24.89 3.27 1.65
CA LEU A 204 -25.98 2.54 2.32
C LEU A 204 -26.08 1.11 1.80
N LEU A 205 -25.96 0.90 0.47
CA LEU A 205 -25.97 -0.44 -0.11
C LEU A 205 -24.87 -1.34 0.49
N LYS A 206 -23.68 -0.79 0.71
CA LYS A 206 -22.58 -1.52 1.34
C LYS A 206 -22.87 -1.81 2.82
N LYS A 207 -23.51 -0.88 3.54
CA LYS A 207 -23.96 -1.11 4.92
C LYS A 207 -25.01 -2.21 5.00
N LEU A 208 -26.00 -2.21 4.09
CA LEU A 208 -27.01 -3.27 4.00
C LEU A 208 -26.38 -4.64 3.72
N LYS A 209 -25.36 -4.73 2.85
CA LYS A 209 -24.59 -5.97 2.70
C LYS A 209 -23.99 -6.43 4.03
N LEU A 210 -23.31 -5.55 4.75
CA LEU A 210 -22.69 -5.88 6.04
C LEU A 210 -23.73 -6.25 7.10
N TYR A 211 -24.86 -5.55 7.13
CA TYR A 211 -26.01 -5.89 7.97
C TYR A 211 -26.46 -7.33 7.73
N CYS A 212 -26.64 -7.74 6.47
CA CYS A 212 -26.99 -9.12 6.13
C CYS A 212 -25.91 -10.13 6.49
N GLN A 213 -24.63 -9.80 6.25
CA GLN A 213 -23.50 -10.65 6.66
C GLN A 213 -23.47 -10.90 8.17
N GLN A 214 -23.98 -9.94 8.94
CA GLN A 214 -24.02 -9.99 10.40
C GLN A 214 -25.36 -10.46 10.96
N ASP A 215 -26.28 -10.89 10.10
CA ASP A 215 -27.64 -11.28 10.46
C ASP A 215 -28.39 -10.18 11.24
N GLY A 216 -28.10 -8.92 10.93
CA GLY A 216 -28.67 -7.75 11.59
C GLY A 216 -28.18 -7.51 13.02
N VAL A 217 -27.07 -8.12 13.44
CA VAL A 217 -26.50 -7.92 14.78
C VAL A 217 -25.20 -7.13 14.70
N ASP A 218 -25.05 -6.13 15.56
CA ASP A 218 -23.76 -5.47 15.78
C ASP A 218 -22.84 -6.45 16.53
N LEU A 219 -21.74 -6.89 15.90
CA LEU A 219 -20.85 -7.91 16.49
C LEU A 219 -20.11 -7.42 17.74
N TYR A 220 -20.10 -6.11 18.00
CA TYR A 220 -19.42 -5.55 19.17
C TYR A 220 -20.38 -5.25 20.31
N ALA A 221 -21.53 -4.65 19.98
CA ALA A 221 -22.57 -4.44 20.98
C ALA A 221 -23.34 -5.72 21.32
N LEU A 222 -23.26 -6.75 20.46
CA LEU A 222 -24.07 -7.98 20.51
C LEU A 222 -25.58 -7.70 20.52
N LYS A 223 -25.98 -6.56 19.94
CA LYS A 223 -27.36 -6.07 19.89
C LYS A 223 -27.86 -6.05 18.45
N LYS A 224 -29.16 -6.30 18.27
CA LYS A 224 -29.81 -6.18 16.96
C LYS A 224 -29.77 -4.72 16.50
N ILE A 225 -29.50 -4.55 15.22
CA ILE A 225 -29.59 -3.29 14.49
C ILE A 225 -30.99 -3.24 13.89
N ASP A 226 -31.70 -2.13 14.10
CA ASP A 226 -32.95 -1.89 13.40
C ASP A 226 -32.65 -1.49 11.95
N ILE A 227 -33.19 -2.25 11.00
CA ILE A 227 -32.99 -2.01 9.57
C ILE A 227 -33.66 -0.71 9.10
N ALA A 228 -34.80 -0.33 9.68
CA ALA A 228 -35.46 0.93 9.36
C ALA A 228 -34.62 2.11 9.85
N ASP A 229 -34.07 2.04 11.08
CA ASP A 229 -33.13 3.03 11.59
C ASP A 229 -31.83 3.08 10.76
N LEU A 230 -31.31 1.95 10.30
CA LEU A 230 -30.13 1.93 9.42
C LEU A 230 -30.37 2.64 8.08
N ILE A 231 -31.55 2.51 7.50
CA ILE A 231 -31.92 3.09 6.20
C ILE A 231 -32.22 4.59 6.32
N ASN A 232 -32.92 4.98 7.39
CA ASN A 232 -33.35 6.36 7.60
C ASN A 232 -32.29 7.22 8.30
N ASN A 233 -31.57 6.64 9.27
CA ASN A 233 -30.57 7.29 10.12
C ASN A 233 -29.17 6.68 9.94
N SER A 234 -28.79 6.40 8.70
CA SER A 234 -27.56 5.68 8.36
C SER A 234 -26.28 6.26 8.98
N SER A 235 -26.22 7.56 9.28
CA SER A 235 -25.07 8.22 9.90
C SER A 235 -24.69 7.64 11.26
N LYS A 236 -25.64 7.07 12.03
CA LYS A 236 -25.37 6.42 13.33
C LYS A 236 -24.47 5.18 13.21
N TYR A 237 -24.46 4.56 12.04
CA TYR A 237 -23.77 3.30 11.78
C TYR A 237 -22.54 3.51 10.92
N HIS A 238 -21.41 3.00 11.38
CA HIS A 238 -20.11 3.20 10.77
C HIS A 238 -19.61 1.92 10.11
N PHE A 239 -18.80 2.09 9.06
CA PHE A 239 -17.94 1.01 8.59
C PHE A 239 -16.76 0.89 9.55
N GLU A 240 -16.63 -0.26 10.17
CA GLU A 240 -15.57 -0.54 11.11
C GLU A 240 -14.56 -1.50 10.48
N HIS A 241 -13.28 -1.27 10.71
CA HIS A 241 -12.20 -2.10 10.18
C HIS A 241 -11.71 -3.11 11.22
N ILE A 242 -12.02 -4.39 10.98
CA ILE A 242 -11.66 -5.53 11.86
C ILE A 242 -10.20 -5.43 12.31
N ILE A 243 -9.29 -5.28 11.34
CA ILE A 243 -7.93 -4.80 11.54
C ILE A 243 -7.87 -3.32 11.18
N PRO A 244 -7.45 -2.42 12.09
CA PRO A 244 -7.54 -0.99 11.88
C PRO A 244 -6.85 -0.51 10.60
N LYS A 245 -7.50 0.43 9.91
CA LYS A 245 -7.04 1.00 8.63
C LYS A 245 -5.62 1.58 8.69
N ALA A 246 -5.19 2.08 9.84
CA ALA A 246 -3.84 2.60 10.06
C ALA A 246 -2.74 1.54 9.83
N TYR A 247 -3.05 0.28 10.11
CA TYR A 247 -2.14 -0.86 9.95
C TYR A 247 -2.40 -1.61 8.65
N LEU A 248 -3.66 -1.94 8.37
CA LEU A 248 -4.08 -2.63 7.15
C LEU A 248 -5.09 -1.75 6.39
N PRO A 249 -4.67 -1.00 5.36
CA PRO A 249 -5.54 -0.08 4.62
C PRO A 249 -6.48 -0.82 3.63
N ASP A 250 -7.11 -1.90 4.09
CA ASP A 250 -8.01 -2.76 3.32
C ASP A 250 -9.48 -2.36 3.55
N ASN A 251 -10.11 -1.79 2.52
CA ASN A 251 -11.52 -1.40 2.52
C ASN A 251 -12.47 -2.48 1.92
N SER A 252 -11.96 -3.70 1.71
CA SER A 252 -12.77 -4.83 1.25
C SER A 252 -13.76 -5.31 2.32
N LEU A 253 -14.84 -5.97 1.90
CA LEU A 253 -15.85 -6.52 2.82
C LEU A 253 -15.26 -7.54 3.82
N SER A 254 -14.12 -8.16 3.49
CA SER A 254 -13.43 -9.09 4.39
C SER A 254 -12.84 -8.43 5.63
N ASN A 255 -12.48 -7.15 5.57
CA ASN A 255 -11.94 -6.41 6.71
C ASN A 255 -12.95 -5.41 7.29
N LEU A 256 -14.23 -5.47 6.88
CA LEU A 256 -15.24 -4.50 7.29
C LEU A 256 -16.38 -5.14 8.07
N LEU A 257 -16.87 -4.41 9.07
CA LEU A 257 -18.10 -4.65 9.81
C LEU A 257 -18.98 -3.40 9.79
N LEU A 258 -20.25 -3.60 10.10
CA LEU A 258 -21.22 -2.57 10.43
C LEU A 258 -21.36 -2.54 11.96
N THR A 259 -21.11 -1.39 12.56
CA THR A 259 -21.27 -1.20 14.01
C THR A 259 -21.73 0.23 14.29
N THR A 260 -22.13 0.51 15.52
CA THR A 260 -22.46 1.88 15.95
C THR A 260 -21.22 2.76 16.03
N GLN A 261 -21.41 4.08 15.89
CA GLN A 261 -20.32 5.06 16.07
C GLN A 261 -19.62 4.92 17.44
N THR A 262 -20.39 4.64 18.49
CA THR A 262 -19.88 4.46 19.86
C THR A 262 -18.92 3.30 19.96
N GLU A 263 -19.31 2.13 19.46
CA GLU A 263 -18.50 0.91 19.46
C GLU A 263 -17.23 1.05 18.60
N ASN A 264 -17.36 1.62 17.41
CA ASN A 264 -16.23 1.93 16.54
C ASN A 264 -15.21 2.87 17.23
N SER A 265 -15.70 3.86 17.99
CA SER A 265 -14.85 4.78 18.73
C SER A 265 -14.15 4.10 19.92
N LYS A 266 -14.87 3.25 20.67
CA LYS A 266 -14.31 2.48 21.79
C LYS A 266 -13.25 1.47 21.33
N LYS A 267 -13.45 0.79 20.19
CA LYS A 267 -12.45 -0.14 19.62
C LYS A 267 -11.14 0.55 19.26
N SER A 268 -11.22 1.78 18.71
CA SER A 268 -10.04 2.56 18.32
C SER A 268 -9.10 1.75 17.40
N ASN A 269 -7.80 1.73 17.69
CA ASN A 269 -6.76 1.05 16.93
C ASN A 269 -6.49 -0.41 17.40
N LEU A 270 -7.42 -1.04 18.12
CA LEU A 270 -7.34 -2.47 18.46
C LEU A 270 -7.88 -3.34 17.31
N CYS A 271 -7.44 -4.60 17.24
CA CYS A 271 -8.10 -5.61 16.41
C CYS A 271 -9.46 -6.02 17.03
N ALA A 272 -10.41 -6.49 16.20
CA ALA A 272 -11.74 -6.90 16.66
C ALA A 272 -11.71 -7.88 17.85
N ALA A 273 -10.93 -8.97 17.73
CA ALA A 273 -10.82 -9.97 18.80
C ALA A 273 -10.25 -9.37 20.11
N ALA A 274 -9.21 -8.53 20.00
CA ALA A 274 -8.61 -7.87 21.16
C ALA A 274 -9.60 -6.92 21.84
N TYR A 275 -10.39 -6.18 21.05
CA TYR A 275 -11.44 -5.32 21.59
C TYR A 275 -12.52 -6.14 22.31
N MET A 276 -13.05 -7.19 21.68
CA MET A 276 -14.07 -8.03 22.33
C MET A 276 -13.54 -8.74 23.56
N ARG A 277 -12.27 -9.15 23.57
CA ARG A 277 -11.64 -9.74 24.75
C ARG A 277 -11.51 -8.73 25.89
N SER A 278 -11.29 -7.45 25.57
CA SER A 278 -11.26 -6.37 26.57
C SER A 278 -12.62 -6.07 27.21
N LYS A 279 -13.73 -6.52 26.63
CA LYS A 279 -15.08 -6.44 27.22
C LYS A 279 -15.37 -7.55 28.25
N GLY A 280 -14.54 -8.59 28.29
CA GLY A 280 -14.66 -9.70 29.22
C GLY A 280 -14.91 -11.04 28.54
N ALA A 281 -14.78 -12.12 29.33
CA ALA A 281 -14.82 -13.48 28.81
C ALA A 281 -16.20 -13.90 28.26
N SER A 282 -17.28 -13.39 28.85
CA SER A 282 -18.65 -13.69 28.41
C SER A 282 -18.92 -13.10 27.01
N ASP A 283 -18.69 -11.80 26.85
CA ASP A 283 -18.86 -11.10 25.57
C ASP A 283 -17.93 -11.64 24.50
N TYR A 284 -16.68 -11.98 24.86
CA TYR A 284 -15.77 -12.61 23.92
C TYR A 284 -16.27 -13.98 23.46
N LYS A 285 -16.78 -14.81 24.39
CA LYS A 285 -17.34 -16.11 24.03
C LYS A 285 -18.55 -15.95 23.10
N ALA A 286 -19.47 -15.06 23.42
CA ALA A 286 -20.64 -14.77 22.59
C ALA A 286 -20.25 -14.24 21.20
N TYR A 287 -19.25 -13.38 21.12
CA TYR A 287 -18.66 -12.92 19.86
C TYR A 287 -18.10 -14.08 19.03
N ILE A 288 -17.32 -14.98 19.64
CA ILE A 288 -16.72 -16.13 18.96
C ILE A 288 -17.81 -17.06 18.41
N GLU A 289 -18.80 -17.42 19.24
CA GLU A 289 -19.95 -18.25 18.82
C GLU A 289 -20.70 -17.59 17.65
N GLN A 290 -20.87 -16.26 17.70
CA GLN A 290 -21.55 -15.53 16.65
C GLN A 290 -20.76 -15.48 15.34
N ILE A 291 -19.45 -15.22 15.36
CA ILE A 291 -18.63 -15.22 14.13
C ILE A 291 -18.55 -16.63 13.52
N GLU A 292 -18.48 -17.68 14.34
CA GLU A 292 -18.47 -19.08 13.87
C GLU A 292 -19.78 -19.46 13.20
N LYS A 293 -20.91 -19.01 13.77
CA LYS A 293 -22.23 -19.20 13.17
C LYS A 293 -22.38 -18.47 11.83
N LEU A 294 -21.93 -17.22 11.75
CA LEU A 294 -22.13 -16.35 10.60
C LEU A 294 -21.16 -16.63 9.45
N PHE A 295 -19.91 -16.95 9.76
CA PHE A 295 -18.82 -17.06 8.79
C PHE A 295 -18.30 -18.50 8.64
N ASN A 296 -19.17 -19.50 8.85
CA ASN A 296 -18.84 -20.90 8.59
C ASN A 296 -18.70 -21.17 7.07
N PRO A 297 -17.51 -21.56 6.57
CA PRO A 297 -17.30 -21.79 5.13
C PRO A 297 -18.23 -22.85 4.53
N LYS A 298 -18.57 -23.91 5.27
CA LYS A 298 -19.44 -24.99 4.78
C LYS A 298 -20.87 -24.52 4.54
N ARG A 299 -21.37 -23.63 5.41
CA ARG A 299 -22.72 -23.06 5.30
C ARG A 299 -22.81 -22.05 4.17
N VAL A 300 -21.83 -21.16 4.06
CA VAL A 300 -21.84 -20.06 3.09
C VAL A 300 -21.71 -20.54 1.64
N VAL A 301 -21.01 -21.65 1.39
CA VAL A 301 -20.85 -22.21 0.03
C VAL A 301 -22.20 -22.62 -0.59
N ASN A 302 -23.13 -23.07 0.24
CA ASN A 302 -24.43 -23.61 -0.18
C ASN A 302 -25.55 -22.56 -0.22
N ASP A 303 -25.30 -21.35 0.27
CA ASP A 303 -26.29 -20.27 0.29
C ASP A 303 -26.03 -19.28 -0.86
N GLU A 304 -26.95 -19.22 -1.83
CA GLU A 304 -26.86 -18.29 -2.95
C GLU A 304 -27.01 -16.83 -2.50
N ALA A 305 -27.78 -16.56 -1.44
CA ALA A 305 -27.95 -15.23 -0.86
C ALA A 305 -26.63 -14.68 -0.30
N SER A 306 -25.83 -15.53 0.33
CA SER A 306 -24.51 -15.15 0.85
C SER A 306 -23.56 -14.60 -0.23
N LYS A 307 -23.65 -15.09 -1.47
CA LYS A 307 -22.84 -14.58 -2.60
C LYS A 307 -23.25 -13.17 -3.01
N ILE A 308 -24.53 -12.83 -2.95
CA ILE A 308 -25.07 -11.48 -3.24
C ILE A 308 -24.49 -10.45 -2.26
N PHE A 309 -24.34 -10.84 -1.00
CA PHE A 309 -23.73 -10.03 0.05
C PHE A 309 -22.19 -9.99 -0.01
N GLY A 310 -21.57 -10.69 -0.96
CA GLY A 310 -20.12 -10.71 -1.14
C GLY A 310 -19.38 -11.65 -0.19
N LEU A 311 -20.04 -12.68 0.33
CA LEU A 311 -19.41 -13.78 1.08
C LEU A 311 -19.16 -14.97 0.15
N ASP A 312 -18.06 -14.94 -0.60
CA ASP A 312 -17.53 -16.17 -1.21
C ASP A 312 -16.57 -16.89 -0.26
N THR A 313 -16.25 -18.15 -0.54
CA THR A 313 -15.40 -18.99 0.32
C THR A 313 -14.08 -18.30 0.68
N LYS A 314 -13.44 -17.64 -0.29
CA LYS A 314 -12.17 -16.93 -0.07
C LYS A 314 -12.34 -15.73 0.85
N THR A 315 -13.41 -14.96 0.66
CA THR A 315 -13.75 -13.78 1.45
C THR A 315 -14.09 -14.17 2.88
N VAL A 316 -14.87 -15.23 3.07
CA VAL A 316 -15.21 -15.80 4.38
C VAL A 316 -13.96 -16.26 5.12
N LEU A 317 -13.12 -17.10 4.51
CA LEU A 317 -11.89 -17.58 5.14
C LEU A 317 -10.97 -16.43 5.56
N LYS A 318 -10.84 -15.42 4.70
CA LYS A 318 -10.07 -14.21 5.03
C LYS A 318 -10.71 -13.44 6.18
N LYS A 319 -12.02 -13.17 6.11
CA LYS A 319 -12.75 -12.43 7.14
C LYS A 319 -12.66 -13.11 8.49
N LEU A 320 -12.90 -14.42 8.53
CA LEU A 320 -12.78 -15.25 9.72
C LEU A 320 -11.36 -15.16 10.32
N LYS A 321 -10.31 -15.29 9.49
CA LYS A 321 -8.92 -15.12 9.94
C LYS A 321 -8.68 -13.75 10.61
N LEU A 322 -9.22 -12.67 10.04
CA LEU A 322 -9.09 -11.33 10.61
C LEU A 322 -9.91 -11.17 11.91
N LEU A 323 -11.10 -11.77 11.98
CA LEU A 323 -11.99 -11.70 13.16
C LEU A 323 -11.41 -12.41 14.39
N TYR A 324 -10.58 -13.44 14.21
CA TYR A 324 -9.86 -14.12 15.31
C TYR A 324 -8.53 -13.45 15.67
N GLN A 325 -8.03 -12.52 14.86
CA GLN A 325 -6.70 -11.97 15.05
C GLN A 325 -6.67 -10.97 16.21
N GLU A 326 -5.95 -11.30 17.28
CA GLU A 326 -5.81 -10.42 18.45
C GLU A 326 -4.68 -9.39 18.30
N LYS A 327 -3.63 -9.71 17.55
CA LYS A 327 -2.45 -8.85 17.41
C LYS A 327 -2.27 -8.36 15.97
N ILE A 328 -1.81 -7.14 15.80
CA ILE A 328 -1.45 -6.60 14.49
C ILE A 328 -0.22 -7.37 13.97
N ASP A 329 -0.32 -7.85 12.73
CA ASP A 329 0.80 -8.46 12.02
C ASP A 329 1.44 -7.42 11.08
N PRO A 330 2.69 -6.98 11.34
CA PRO A 330 3.37 -5.98 10.52
C PRO A 330 3.49 -6.36 9.04
N HIS A 331 3.55 -7.67 8.73
CA HIS A 331 3.74 -8.15 7.36
C HIS A 331 2.46 -8.11 6.53
N GLN A 332 1.28 -8.07 7.15
CA GLN A 332 0.01 -7.99 6.42
C GLN A 332 -0.10 -6.74 5.55
N LYS A 333 0.48 -5.62 6.00
CA LYS A 333 0.51 -4.37 5.24
C LYS A 333 1.36 -4.52 3.98
N GLU A 334 2.56 -5.11 4.12
CA GLU A 334 3.47 -5.37 3.01
C GLU A 334 2.86 -6.36 2.01
N GLU A 335 2.20 -7.41 2.51
CA GLU A 335 1.48 -8.37 1.68
C GLU A 335 0.27 -7.73 0.97
N PHE A 336 -0.45 -6.82 1.62
CA PHE A 336 -1.55 -6.08 1.01
C PHE A 336 -1.07 -5.11 -0.08
N LEU A 337 0.02 -4.37 0.17
CA LEU A 337 0.61 -3.44 -0.79
C LEU A 337 1.16 -4.18 -2.01
N SER A 338 1.84 -5.31 -1.82
CA SER A 338 2.33 -6.15 -2.93
C SER A 338 1.20 -6.80 -3.74
N ARG A 339 -0.02 -6.79 -3.24
CA ARG A 339 -1.23 -7.27 -3.91
C ARG A 339 -2.08 -6.17 -4.57
N GLN A 340 -1.61 -4.91 -4.65
CA GLN A 340 -2.31 -3.87 -5.43
C GLN A 340 -2.22 -4.14 -6.95
N LEU A 341 -2.81 -5.25 -7.37
CA LEU A 341 -2.94 -5.71 -8.75
C LEU A 341 -3.61 -4.68 -9.63
N ASN A 342 -4.49 -3.82 -9.10
CA ASN A 342 -5.20 -2.84 -9.89
C ASN A 342 -4.26 -1.78 -10.48
N ASP A 343 -3.31 -1.29 -9.69
CA ASP A 343 -2.32 -0.32 -10.15
C ASP A 343 -1.37 -0.95 -11.17
N THR A 344 -0.91 -2.18 -10.89
CA THR A 344 -0.10 -2.95 -11.87
C THR A 344 -0.86 -3.18 -13.17
N ARG A 345 -2.11 -3.66 -13.12
CA ARG A 345 -2.97 -3.86 -14.31
C ARG A 345 -3.11 -2.58 -15.11
N TYR A 346 -3.35 -1.46 -14.42
CA TYR A 346 -3.55 -0.19 -15.09
C TYR A 346 -2.26 0.29 -15.75
N SER A 347 -1.14 0.25 -15.03
CA SER A 347 0.17 0.61 -15.58
C SER A 347 0.56 -0.26 -16.77
N THR A 348 0.33 -1.58 -16.70
CA THR A 348 0.63 -2.49 -17.81
C THR A 348 -0.25 -2.24 -19.01
N LYS A 349 -1.54 -1.91 -18.81
CA LYS A 349 -2.45 -1.54 -19.91
C LYS A 349 -1.98 -0.28 -20.62
N LEU A 350 -1.64 0.77 -19.87
CA LEU A 350 -1.10 2.01 -20.43
C LEU A 350 0.22 1.77 -21.18
N PHE A 351 1.13 0.99 -20.60
CA PHE A 351 2.38 0.60 -21.24
C PHE A 351 2.13 -0.14 -22.56
N LEU A 352 1.22 -1.11 -22.57
CA LEU A 352 0.85 -1.87 -23.78
C LEU A 352 0.31 -0.96 -24.89
N GLU A 353 -0.58 -0.03 -24.56
CA GLU A 353 -1.19 0.89 -25.54
C GLU A 353 -0.11 1.79 -26.16
N VAL A 354 0.73 2.40 -25.33
CA VAL A 354 1.82 3.29 -25.76
C VAL A 354 2.86 2.55 -26.60
N VAL A 355 3.27 1.35 -26.17
CA VAL A 355 4.25 0.55 -26.92
C VAL A 355 3.67 0.08 -28.26
N LYS A 356 2.39 -0.32 -28.32
CA LYS A 356 1.73 -0.67 -29.59
C LYS A 356 1.72 0.49 -30.57
N GLU A 357 1.39 1.69 -30.09
CA GLU A 357 1.38 2.89 -30.91
C GLU A 357 2.79 3.24 -31.40
N HIS A 358 3.80 3.17 -30.51
CA HIS A 358 5.19 3.49 -30.82
C HIS A 358 5.82 2.64 -31.92
N PHE A 359 5.45 1.37 -32.03
CA PHE A 359 6.04 0.42 -32.99
C PHE A 359 5.20 0.21 -34.26
N ARG A 360 3.95 0.67 -34.34
CA ARG A 360 3.06 0.36 -35.47
C ARG A 360 3.50 1.00 -36.79
N ASP A 361 3.82 2.29 -36.77
CA ASP A 361 4.09 3.10 -37.98
C ASP A 361 5.33 4.00 -37.81
N ASN A 362 6.31 3.57 -37.02
CA ASN A 362 7.47 4.38 -36.69
C ASN A 362 8.66 4.06 -37.61
N PRO A 363 9.12 5.01 -38.44
CA PRO A 363 10.19 4.78 -39.43
C PRO A 363 11.55 4.45 -38.78
N ASN A 364 11.71 4.68 -37.47
CA ASN A 364 12.92 4.30 -36.75
C ASN A 364 13.03 2.77 -36.50
N PHE A 365 11.98 2.02 -36.84
CA PHE A 365 11.88 0.56 -36.68
C PHE A 365 11.46 -0.12 -37.99
N SER A 366 11.99 0.33 -39.12
CA SER A 366 11.82 -0.29 -40.43
C SER A 366 12.58 -1.63 -40.52
N TYR A 367 12.06 -2.64 -39.84
CA TYR A 367 12.56 -4.01 -39.84
C TYR A 367 11.94 -4.83 -40.98
N GLU A 368 12.58 -5.96 -41.32
CA GLU A 368 12.03 -6.91 -42.31
C GLU A 368 10.62 -7.39 -41.92
N HIS A 369 10.39 -7.55 -40.61
CA HIS A 369 9.10 -7.91 -40.05
C HIS A 369 8.66 -6.91 -38.97
N PRO A 370 7.38 -6.46 -38.95
CA PRO A 370 6.88 -5.56 -37.93
C PRO A 370 7.07 -6.12 -36.52
N THR A 371 7.55 -5.28 -35.60
CA THR A 371 7.71 -5.66 -34.19
C THR A 371 6.37 -6.09 -33.60
N LYS A 372 6.31 -7.32 -33.11
CA LYS A 372 5.06 -7.89 -32.61
C LYS A 372 4.89 -7.61 -31.12
N ILE A 373 3.80 -6.95 -30.73
CA ILE A 373 3.51 -6.65 -29.31
C ILE A 373 2.47 -7.63 -28.75
N PHE A 374 2.86 -8.40 -27.74
CA PHE A 374 2.03 -9.45 -27.17
C PHE A 374 1.85 -9.37 -25.67
N THR A 375 0.78 -10.00 -25.21
CA THR A 375 0.47 -10.12 -23.80
C THR A 375 0.32 -11.58 -23.40
N LEU A 376 0.92 -11.95 -22.27
CA LEU A 376 0.77 -13.27 -21.64
C LEU A 376 0.16 -13.13 -20.25
N ASN A 377 -0.59 -14.14 -19.82
CA ASN A 377 -1.13 -14.12 -18.47
C ASN A 377 -0.11 -14.66 -17.47
N GLY A 378 0.03 -14.03 -16.31
CA GLY A 378 1.03 -14.43 -15.30
C GLY A 378 0.92 -15.87 -14.77
N HIS A 379 -0.25 -16.50 -14.91
CA HIS A 379 -0.41 -17.91 -14.53
C HIS A 379 0.32 -18.87 -15.47
N HIS A 380 0.52 -18.51 -16.74
CA HIS A 380 1.31 -19.32 -17.69
C HIS A 380 2.78 -19.34 -17.27
N THR A 381 3.34 -18.17 -16.97
CA THR A 381 4.72 -18.03 -16.45
C THR A 381 4.88 -18.80 -15.13
N ALA A 382 3.91 -18.68 -14.22
CA ALA A 382 3.95 -19.38 -12.95
C ALA A 382 3.94 -20.91 -13.11
N PHE A 383 3.09 -21.44 -13.98
CA PHE A 383 2.97 -22.86 -14.24
C PHE A 383 4.26 -23.45 -14.84
N ILE A 384 4.81 -22.84 -15.89
CA ILE A 384 6.08 -23.30 -16.47
C ILE A 384 7.18 -23.23 -15.42
N ARG A 385 7.31 -22.11 -14.70
CA ARG A 385 8.32 -21.94 -13.64
C ARG A 385 8.23 -23.01 -12.56
N GLU A 386 7.04 -23.33 -12.05
CA GLU A 386 6.85 -24.37 -11.01
C GLU A 386 7.35 -25.73 -11.49
N LYS A 387 7.18 -26.04 -12.77
CA LYS A 387 7.62 -27.30 -13.35
C LYS A 387 9.14 -27.39 -13.54
N ILE A 388 9.77 -26.30 -13.98
CA ILE A 388 11.21 -26.28 -14.26
C ILE A 388 12.05 -25.93 -13.02
N LEU A 389 11.49 -25.18 -12.07
CA LEU A 389 12.16 -24.63 -10.89
C LEU A 389 11.27 -24.72 -9.62
N PRO A 390 10.85 -25.93 -9.18
CA PRO A 390 9.86 -26.14 -8.12
C PRO A 390 10.23 -25.61 -6.72
N LYS A 391 11.46 -25.13 -6.50
CA LYS A 391 11.96 -24.65 -5.20
C LYS A 391 12.55 -23.23 -5.19
N ASN A 392 12.52 -22.50 -6.31
CA ASN A 392 13.34 -21.28 -6.44
C ASN A 392 12.61 -19.94 -6.24
N LYS A 393 11.35 -19.91 -5.82
CA LYS A 393 10.69 -18.63 -5.51
C LYS A 393 10.90 -18.22 -4.06
N ASP A 394 12.13 -17.86 -3.70
CA ASP A 394 12.34 -17.05 -2.50
C ASP A 394 11.87 -15.62 -2.80
N ARG A 395 10.73 -15.22 -2.23
CA ARG A 395 10.19 -13.86 -2.40
C ARG A 395 11.09 -12.78 -1.80
N ALA A 396 12.10 -13.17 -1.02
CA ALA A 396 13.10 -12.26 -0.50
C ALA A 396 14.33 -12.08 -1.41
N ASP A 397 14.40 -12.82 -2.52
CA ASP A 397 15.40 -12.62 -3.57
C ASP A 397 14.72 -12.00 -4.79
N ASN A 398 15.20 -10.83 -5.23
CA ASN A 398 14.64 -10.11 -6.38
C ASN A 398 15.03 -10.73 -7.75
N SER A 399 15.92 -11.73 -7.79
CA SER A 399 16.39 -12.37 -9.03
C SER A 399 15.26 -13.02 -9.86
N HIS A 400 14.21 -13.48 -9.19
CA HIS A 400 13.08 -14.17 -9.83
C HIS A 400 12.36 -13.32 -10.88
N HIS A 401 12.42 -11.98 -10.80
CA HIS A 401 11.83 -11.09 -11.81
C HIS A 401 12.55 -11.20 -13.16
N ALA A 402 13.88 -11.30 -13.16
CA ALA A 402 14.67 -11.47 -14.38
C ALA A 402 14.41 -12.85 -15.00
N ILE A 403 14.31 -13.89 -14.16
CA ILE A 403 13.99 -15.26 -14.58
C ILE A 403 12.59 -15.30 -15.21
N ASP A 404 11.58 -14.68 -14.58
CA ASP A 404 10.22 -14.62 -15.12
C ASP A 404 10.19 -13.92 -16.50
N ALA A 405 10.92 -12.82 -16.66
CA ALA A 405 11.03 -12.11 -17.94
C ALA A 405 11.73 -12.96 -19.03
N ALA A 406 12.77 -13.72 -18.66
CA ALA A 406 13.45 -14.63 -19.58
C ALA A 406 12.54 -15.78 -20.03
N ILE A 407 11.81 -16.39 -19.09
CA ILE A 407 10.80 -17.43 -19.38
C ILE A 407 9.78 -16.90 -20.39
N ILE A 408 9.24 -15.70 -20.16
CA ILE A 408 8.29 -15.03 -21.07
C ILE A 408 8.90 -14.86 -22.48
N GLY A 409 10.14 -14.35 -22.57
CA GLY A 409 10.81 -14.15 -23.85
C GLY A 409 11.03 -15.45 -24.64
N ILE A 410 11.47 -16.51 -23.95
CA ILE A 410 11.73 -17.83 -24.55
C ILE A 410 10.43 -18.48 -25.04
N MET A 411 9.41 -18.52 -24.17
CA MET A 411 8.11 -19.12 -24.46
C MET A 411 7.49 -18.52 -25.72
N ALA A 412 7.57 -17.20 -25.83
CA ALA A 412 6.81 -16.48 -26.83
C ALA A 412 7.50 -16.43 -28.21
N ASN A 413 8.80 -16.75 -28.28
CA ASN A 413 9.53 -16.92 -29.53
C ASN A 413 9.17 -18.23 -30.29
N LYS A 414 8.64 -19.25 -29.59
CA LYS A 414 8.43 -20.58 -30.19
C LYS A 414 7.00 -20.89 -30.65
N ASN A 415 5.99 -20.74 -29.78
CA ASN A 415 4.62 -21.07 -30.20
C ASN A 415 3.56 -20.23 -29.47
N ARG A 416 3.27 -19.07 -30.09
CA ARG A 416 2.36 -18.03 -29.61
C ARG A 416 0.93 -18.51 -29.36
N HIS A 417 0.38 -19.37 -30.21
CA HIS A 417 -1.05 -19.70 -30.21
C HIS A 417 -1.42 -20.72 -29.15
N ALA A 418 -0.57 -21.71 -28.93
CA ALA A 418 -0.88 -22.81 -28.03
C ALA A 418 -0.57 -22.52 -26.54
N LEU A 419 0.16 -21.45 -26.23
CA LEU A 419 0.23 -20.91 -24.87
C LEU A 419 -1.04 -20.14 -24.48
N SER A 420 -1.66 -19.45 -25.43
CA SER A 420 -2.89 -18.68 -25.18
C SER A 420 -4.11 -19.55 -24.89
N SER A 421 -4.07 -20.83 -25.30
CA SER A 421 -5.12 -21.80 -25.05
C SER A 421 -5.00 -22.49 -23.68
N LEU A 422 -3.85 -22.43 -22.99
CA LEU A 422 -3.65 -23.05 -21.67
C LEU A 422 -4.59 -22.44 -20.62
N THR A 423 -5.39 -23.28 -19.96
CA THR A 423 -6.31 -22.85 -18.89
C THR A 423 -5.78 -23.23 -17.51
N ILE A 424 -6.17 -22.47 -16.47
CA ILE A 424 -5.77 -22.73 -15.06
C ILE A 424 -6.18 -24.13 -14.57
N GLN A 425 -7.23 -24.73 -15.15
CA GLN A 425 -7.67 -26.07 -14.76
C GLN A 425 -6.68 -27.16 -15.19
N GLU A 426 -5.92 -26.94 -16.26
CA GLU A 426 -5.00 -27.95 -16.82
C GLU A 426 -3.70 -28.04 -16.02
N GLY A 427 -3.17 -26.91 -15.55
CA GLY A 427 -2.00 -26.91 -14.65
C GLY A 427 -2.30 -27.47 -13.26
N LEU A 428 -3.52 -27.21 -12.73
CA LEU A 428 -4.00 -27.84 -11.49
C LEU A 428 -4.31 -29.34 -11.68
N ARG A 429 -4.73 -29.77 -12.88
CA ARG A 429 -4.93 -31.19 -13.21
C ARG A 429 -3.62 -31.97 -13.17
N GLN A 430 -2.51 -31.47 -13.72
CA GLN A 430 -1.24 -32.23 -13.64
C GLN A 430 -0.74 -32.47 -12.20
N SER A 431 -1.03 -31.58 -11.24
CA SER A 431 -0.67 -31.83 -9.84
C SER A 431 -1.50 -32.93 -9.17
N LYS A 432 -2.72 -33.18 -9.67
CA LYS A 432 -3.68 -34.14 -9.13
C LYS A 432 -3.78 -35.44 -9.90
N TYR A 433 -3.23 -35.51 -11.12
CA TYR A 433 -3.39 -36.66 -12.01
C TYR A 433 -2.02 -37.16 -12.49
N GLU A 434 -1.87 -38.48 -12.60
CA GLU A 434 -0.70 -39.15 -13.14
C GLU A 434 -0.99 -39.63 -14.56
N GLN A 435 -0.08 -39.39 -15.50
CA GLN A 435 -0.26 -39.74 -16.91
C GLN A 435 0.32 -41.13 -17.15
N ILE A 436 -0.49 -42.00 -17.78
CA ILE A 436 -0.10 -43.31 -18.29
C ILE A 436 0.01 -43.19 -19.82
N GLU A 437 0.72 -44.14 -20.45
CA GLU A 437 0.74 -44.32 -21.90
C GLU A 437 -0.69 -44.27 -22.51
N ASP A 438 -0.78 -43.80 -23.77
CA ASP A 438 -2.02 -43.64 -24.56
C ASP A 438 -3.02 -42.53 -24.13
N GLY A 439 -2.55 -41.51 -23.40
CA GLY A 439 -3.37 -40.32 -23.09
C GLY A 439 -4.38 -40.52 -21.96
N THR A 440 -4.19 -41.59 -21.18
CA THR A 440 -4.97 -41.92 -19.99
C THR A 440 -4.37 -41.23 -18.77
N ILE A 441 -5.19 -40.58 -17.94
CA ILE A 441 -4.78 -39.96 -16.68
C ILE A 441 -5.54 -40.54 -15.49
N ILE A 442 -4.83 -40.79 -14.39
CA ILE A 442 -5.40 -41.30 -13.13
C ILE A 442 -5.33 -40.20 -12.08
N ASN A 443 -6.46 -39.89 -11.44
CA ASN A 443 -6.48 -39.00 -10.29
C ASN A 443 -5.72 -39.64 -9.11
N LYS A 444 -4.63 -39.02 -8.65
CA LYS A 444 -3.76 -39.48 -7.56
C LYS A 444 -4.50 -39.64 -6.22
N GLN A 445 -5.64 -38.98 -6.03
CA GLN A 445 -6.42 -39.03 -4.80
C GLN A 445 -7.67 -39.92 -4.88
N THR A 446 -8.32 -39.98 -6.05
CA THR A 446 -9.60 -40.72 -6.20
C THR A 446 -9.48 -41.99 -7.03
N GLY A 447 -8.37 -42.21 -7.75
CA GLY A 447 -8.19 -43.34 -8.66
C GLY A 447 -9.01 -43.24 -9.96
N GLU A 448 -9.74 -42.15 -10.18
CA GLU A 448 -10.57 -41.96 -11.39
C GLU A 448 -9.71 -41.86 -12.65
N ILE A 449 -10.07 -42.65 -13.65
CA ILE A 449 -9.42 -42.71 -14.96
C ILE A 449 -10.16 -41.77 -15.93
N LEU A 450 -9.45 -40.82 -16.52
CA LEU A 450 -9.95 -39.94 -17.56
C LEU A 450 -9.07 -40.07 -18.81
N ARG A 451 -9.67 -39.97 -20.00
CA ARG A 451 -8.93 -39.94 -21.27
C ARG A 451 -8.91 -38.51 -21.80
N TYR A 452 -7.72 -37.98 -22.09
CA TYR A 452 -7.63 -36.67 -22.73
C TYR A 452 -8.16 -36.71 -24.16
N SER A 453 -8.73 -35.60 -24.62
CA SER A 453 -9.00 -35.43 -26.05
C SER A 453 -7.68 -35.30 -26.82
N ASP A 454 -7.66 -35.65 -28.12
CA ASP A 454 -6.47 -35.48 -28.98
C ASP A 454 -5.95 -34.03 -28.98
N TYR A 455 -6.85 -33.07 -28.79
CA TYR A 455 -6.53 -31.66 -28.65
C TYR A 455 -5.75 -31.36 -27.37
N ASP A 456 -6.19 -31.92 -26.23
CA ASP A 456 -5.53 -31.76 -24.94
C ASP A 456 -4.15 -32.44 -24.92
N SER A 457 -4.03 -33.64 -25.50
CA SER A 457 -2.76 -34.37 -25.60
C SER A 457 -1.68 -33.57 -26.36
N LYS A 458 -2.00 -33.04 -27.55
CA LYS A 458 -1.08 -32.19 -28.34
C LYS A 458 -0.69 -30.91 -27.61
N LYS A 459 -1.59 -30.37 -26.80
CA LYS A 459 -1.37 -29.16 -26.00
C LYS A 459 -0.41 -29.43 -24.84
N PHE A 460 -0.55 -30.57 -24.16
CA PHE A 460 0.38 -30.99 -23.10
C PHE A 460 1.77 -31.30 -23.64
N GLU A 461 1.86 -31.99 -24.79
CA GLU A 461 3.14 -32.23 -25.48
C GLU A 461 3.88 -30.92 -25.77
N LEU A 462 3.16 -29.89 -26.24
CA LEU A 462 3.77 -28.58 -26.45
C LEU A 462 4.27 -27.95 -25.14
N VAL A 463 3.50 -28.06 -24.05
CA VAL A 463 3.94 -27.58 -22.73
C VAL A 463 5.21 -28.29 -22.29
N GLU A 464 5.31 -29.61 -22.49
CA GLU A 464 6.53 -30.38 -22.22
C GLU A 464 7.71 -29.84 -23.03
N ASN A 465 7.53 -29.68 -24.34
CA ASN A 465 8.57 -29.17 -25.24
C ASN A 465 9.04 -27.76 -24.86
N ILE A 466 8.12 -26.86 -24.53
CA ILE A 466 8.45 -25.50 -24.07
C ILE A 466 9.16 -25.55 -22.72
N SER A 467 8.68 -26.37 -21.78
CA SER A 467 9.30 -26.52 -20.45
C SER A 467 10.73 -27.05 -20.57
N GLY A 468 10.95 -28.06 -21.41
CA GLY A 468 12.27 -28.63 -21.68
C GLY A 468 13.23 -27.60 -22.28
N LEU A 469 12.77 -26.83 -23.26
CA LEU A 469 13.59 -25.78 -23.88
C LEU A 469 13.92 -24.65 -22.90
N VAL A 470 12.93 -24.18 -22.13
CA VAL A 470 13.17 -23.14 -21.11
C VAL A 470 14.17 -23.65 -20.07
N LYS A 471 14.02 -24.90 -19.62
CA LYS A 471 14.95 -25.55 -18.70
C LYS A 471 16.36 -25.61 -19.28
N GLU A 472 16.53 -26.11 -20.50
CA GLU A 472 17.82 -26.17 -21.21
C GLU A 472 18.47 -24.79 -21.33
N LYS A 473 17.71 -23.75 -21.69
CA LYS A 473 18.26 -22.38 -21.81
C LYS A 473 18.63 -21.78 -20.46
N ILE A 474 17.85 -22.03 -19.41
CA ILE A 474 18.19 -21.58 -18.05
C ILE A 474 19.43 -22.30 -17.52
N GLU A 475 19.51 -23.62 -17.67
CA GLU A 475 20.68 -24.42 -17.28
C GLU A 475 21.94 -23.98 -18.04
N ASN A 476 21.81 -23.70 -19.34
CA ASN A 476 22.91 -23.18 -20.16
C ASN A 476 23.38 -21.79 -19.71
N ALA A 477 22.46 -20.95 -19.25
CA ALA A 477 22.76 -19.61 -18.76
C ALA A 477 23.29 -19.61 -17.32
N GLN A 478 22.96 -20.64 -16.53
CA GLN A 478 23.35 -20.76 -15.13
C GLN A 478 24.88 -20.78 -15.01
N GLY A 479 25.43 -19.89 -14.17
CA GLY A 479 26.88 -19.73 -14.01
C GLY A 479 27.60 -19.01 -15.15
N LYS A 480 26.93 -18.73 -16.29
CA LYS A 480 27.50 -17.99 -17.43
C LYS A 480 26.94 -16.59 -17.60
N VAL A 481 25.67 -16.40 -17.24
CA VAL A 481 24.96 -15.13 -17.33
C VAL A 481 24.67 -14.63 -15.93
N GLU A 482 25.23 -13.47 -15.63
CA GLU A 482 25.02 -12.82 -14.35
C GLU A 482 23.72 -12.01 -14.34
N ILE A 483 22.92 -12.17 -13.27
CA ILE A 483 21.70 -11.38 -13.06
C ILE A 483 22.10 -10.03 -12.47
N LYS A 484 21.79 -8.96 -13.21
CA LYS A 484 22.03 -7.58 -12.79
C LYS A 484 20.81 -6.98 -12.12
N PHE A 485 21.05 -6.09 -11.16
CA PHE A 485 20.01 -5.38 -10.42
C PHE A 485 20.16 -3.87 -10.63
N SER A 486 19.03 -3.16 -10.62
CA SER A 486 19.01 -1.70 -10.63
C SER A 486 17.99 -1.18 -9.63
N ARG A 487 18.26 -0.01 -9.07
CA ARG A 487 17.36 0.66 -8.12
C ARG A 487 17.33 2.15 -8.40
N LYS A 488 16.12 2.69 -8.63
CA LYS A 488 15.92 4.13 -8.83
C LYS A 488 16.30 4.89 -7.56
N MET A 489 17.20 5.86 -7.68
CA MET A 489 17.49 6.82 -6.61
C MET A 489 16.27 7.71 -6.36
N THR A 490 15.85 7.83 -5.10
CA THR A 490 14.73 8.70 -4.71
C THR A 490 15.26 9.95 -4.00
N ASN A 491 14.93 11.12 -4.55
CA ASN A 491 15.24 12.39 -3.90
C ASN A 491 14.12 12.74 -2.92
N SER A 492 14.39 12.60 -1.63
CA SER A 492 13.43 12.97 -0.60
C SER A 492 13.61 14.44 -0.23
N THR A 493 12.83 15.30 -0.90
CA THR A 493 12.85 16.76 -0.66
C THR A 493 11.76 17.22 0.31
N ASN A 494 10.69 16.44 0.44
CA ASN A 494 9.53 16.75 1.30
C ASN A 494 9.17 15.57 2.21
N SER A 495 10.12 15.15 3.06
CA SER A 495 9.86 14.17 4.12
C SER A 495 9.07 14.79 5.27
N PRO A 496 8.31 14.00 6.07
CA PRO A 496 7.80 14.45 7.36
C PRO A 496 8.94 15.06 8.20
N LEU A 497 8.70 16.12 8.97
CA LEU A 497 9.79 16.85 9.61
C LEU A 497 10.28 16.17 10.90
N PHE A 498 9.33 15.78 11.74
CA PHE A 498 9.52 15.20 13.07
C PHE A 498 8.39 14.22 13.39
N ASP A 499 8.48 13.50 14.51
CA ASP A 499 7.39 12.70 15.06
C ASP A 499 6.21 13.58 15.49
N ASP A 500 4.99 13.05 15.40
CA ASP A 500 3.77 13.78 15.78
C ASP A 500 3.63 14.00 17.29
N THR A 501 4.32 13.20 18.09
CA THR A 501 4.21 13.25 19.56
C THR A 501 4.90 14.49 20.11
N LEU A 502 4.15 15.30 20.86
CA LEU A 502 4.66 16.43 21.60
C LEU A 502 5.02 16.01 23.03
N TYR A 503 6.29 16.16 23.38
CA TYR A 503 6.81 15.86 24.72
C TYR A 503 6.95 17.14 25.55
N SER A 504 6.89 17.00 26.87
CA SER A 504 7.16 18.11 27.79
C SER A 504 8.64 18.14 28.15
N LEU A 505 9.19 19.35 28.33
CA LEU A 505 10.54 19.58 28.85
C LEU A 505 10.45 20.11 30.27
N LYS A 506 11.18 19.47 31.18
CA LYS A 506 11.39 19.97 32.55
C LYS A 506 12.80 20.55 32.62
N GLN A 507 12.93 21.81 33.01
CA GLN A 507 14.22 22.40 33.33
C GLN A 507 14.60 21.99 34.76
N ASN A 508 15.85 21.57 34.95
CA ASN A 508 16.45 21.27 36.24
C ASN A 508 17.20 22.51 36.77
N ASP A 509 17.52 22.51 38.06
CA ASP A 509 18.16 23.64 38.73
C ASP A 509 19.56 23.95 38.18
N ASP A 510 20.25 22.94 37.63
CA ASP A 510 21.54 23.06 36.95
C ASP A 510 21.43 23.61 35.51
N GLY A 511 20.22 23.97 35.06
CA GLY A 511 19.95 24.46 33.72
C GLY A 511 19.81 23.37 32.65
N THR A 512 19.97 22.10 33.00
CA THR A 512 19.72 20.97 32.09
C THR A 512 18.22 20.75 31.86
N TYR A 513 17.87 19.97 30.83
CA TYR A 513 16.48 19.69 30.48
C TYR A 513 16.20 18.19 30.38
N ASP A 514 15.08 17.77 30.95
CA ASP A 514 14.64 16.37 30.93
C ASP A 514 13.37 16.20 30.10
N LYS A 515 13.28 15.09 29.38
CA LYS A 515 12.08 14.69 28.63
C LYS A 515 11.07 14.07 29.57
N VAL A 516 9.88 14.66 29.62
CA VAL A 516 8.76 14.15 30.40
C VAL A 516 7.68 13.58 29.47
N GLU A 517 7.33 12.32 29.69
CA GLU A 517 6.19 11.65 29.08
C GLU A 517 5.00 11.61 30.02
N LYS A 518 3.79 11.71 29.46
CA LYS A 518 2.53 11.52 30.18
C LYS A 518 2.00 10.14 29.86
N ILE A 519 1.99 9.27 30.86
CA ILE A 519 1.56 7.88 30.74
C ILE A 519 0.17 7.77 31.36
N ASN A 520 -0.84 7.50 30.55
CA ASN A 520 -2.20 7.37 31.06
C ASN A 520 -2.33 6.10 31.93
N LEU A 521 -2.97 6.23 33.09
CA LEU A 521 -3.13 5.12 34.04
C LEU A 521 -4.17 4.10 33.59
N VAL A 522 -5.25 4.55 32.93
CA VAL A 522 -6.39 3.71 32.54
C VAL A 522 -6.12 3.01 31.20
N ASN A 523 -5.71 3.78 30.20
CA ASN A 523 -5.44 3.30 28.84
C ASN A 523 -3.99 3.60 28.43
N PRO A 524 -2.99 2.95 29.04
CA PRO A 524 -1.59 3.15 28.69
C PRO A 524 -1.29 2.63 27.28
N LYS A 525 -0.31 3.24 26.60
CA LYS A 525 0.22 2.69 25.33
C LYS A 525 0.89 1.32 25.50
N SER A 526 1.47 1.08 26.68
CA SER A 526 2.12 -0.18 27.07
C SER A 526 1.91 -0.40 28.56
N LEU A 527 1.30 -1.53 28.93
CA LEU A 527 1.10 -1.90 30.32
C LEU A 527 2.43 -2.26 31.01
N ASP A 528 3.37 -2.86 30.28
CA ASP A 528 4.66 -3.28 30.84
C ASP A 528 5.45 -2.08 31.37
N ASN A 529 5.32 -0.91 30.74
CA ASN A 529 5.92 0.33 31.25
C ASN A 529 5.34 0.72 32.62
N LEU A 530 4.02 0.60 32.82
CA LEU A 530 3.41 0.90 34.13
C LEU A 530 3.89 -0.08 35.20
N LYS A 531 4.03 -1.37 34.87
CA LYS A 531 4.57 -2.37 35.79
C LYS A 531 5.97 -2.00 36.27
N ASP A 532 6.86 -1.64 35.34
CA ASP A 532 8.19 -1.13 35.66
C ASP A 532 8.09 0.06 36.62
N TYR A 533 7.28 1.08 36.29
CA TYR A 533 7.18 2.32 37.06
C TYR A 533 6.64 2.14 38.50
N PHE A 534 5.71 1.21 38.73
CA PHE A 534 5.18 0.92 40.07
C PHE A 534 6.05 -0.06 40.85
N ALA A 535 6.82 -0.92 40.17
CA ALA A 535 7.80 -1.80 40.83
C ALA A 535 8.97 -0.98 41.38
N ASP A 536 9.59 -0.15 40.52
CA ASP A 536 10.78 0.65 40.84
C ASP A 536 10.65 2.06 40.26
N PRO A 537 10.02 3.03 40.94
CA PRO A 537 9.73 4.36 40.38
C PRO A 537 10.96 5.25 40.13
N ASN A 538 12.13 4.85 40.62
CA ASN A 538 13.40 5.55 40.42
C ASN A 538 14.56 4.55 40.43
N PRO A 539 14.73 3.76 39.36
CA PRO A 539 15.71 2.70 39.31
C PRO A 539 17.12 3.27 39.38
N ASN A 540 18.01 2.58 40.10
CA ASN A 540 19.44 2.94 40.19
C ASN A 540 20.13 3.01 38.82
N SER A 541 19.59 2.31 37.81
CA SER A 541 20.04 2.40 36.42
C SER A 541 19.85 3.79 35.78
N GLY A 542 19.05 4.66 36.40
CA GLY A 542 18.70 5.98 35.87
C GLY A 542 17.84 5.95 34.60
N LYS A 543 17.25 4.78 34.26
CA LYS A 543 16.46 4.56 33.03
C LYS A 543 15.27 5.52 32.92
N TYR A 544 14.60 5.79 34.04
CA TYR A 544 13.48 6.72 34.12
C TYR A 544 13.33 7.24 35.55
N LEU A 545 12.45 8.22 35.76
CA LEU A 545 12.08 8.73 37.07
C LEU A 545 10.61 9.15 37.11
N VAL A 546 9.83 8.58 38.01
CA VAL A 546 8.43 8.93 38.23
C VAL A 546 8.34 10.20 39.09
N LEU A 547 7.86 11.30 38.51
CA LEU A 547 7.83 12.60 39.19
C LEU A 547 6.89 12.63 40.39
N MET A 548 5.80 11.84 40.34
CA MET A 548 4.83 11.75 41.43
C MET A 548 5.45 11.12 42.68
N TYR A 549 6.34 10.13 42.52
CA TYR A 549 7.04 9.50 43.64
C TYR A 549 7.92 10.48 44.43
N GLN A 550 8.52 11.45 43.74
CA GLN A 550 9.33 12.50 44.38
C GLN A 550 8.47 13.61 45.01
N SER A 551 7.45 14.08 44.29
CA SER A 551 6.69 15.29 44.69
C SER A 551 5.50 15.00 45.60
N HIS A 552 4.85 13.84 45.43
CA HIS A 552 3.60 13.46 46.11
C HIS A 552 3.64 11.96 46.45
N LYS A 553 4.63 11.56 47.25
CA LYS A 553 4.91 10.15 47.58
C LYS A 553 3.68 9.42 48.13
N SER A 554 2.92 10.06 49.02
CA SER A 554 1.70 9.47 49.59
C SER A 554 0.66 9.12 48.51
N GLU A 555 0.40 10.03 47.58
CA GLU A 555 -0.52 9.81 46.46
C GLU A 555 -0.01 8.75 45.49
N PHE A 556 1.31 8.66 45.28
CA PHE A 556 1.91 7.58 44.49
C PHE A 556 1.74 6.20 45.16
N GLU A 557 1.97 6.11 46.47
CA GLU A 557 1.81 4.85 47.20
C GLU A 557 0.36 4.36 47.18
N LYS A 558 -0.64 5.25 47.23
CA LYS A 558 -2.06 4.89 47.03
C LYS A 558 -2.28 4.15 45.71
N LEU A 559 -1.72 4.69 44.62
CA LEU A 559 -1.81 4.07 43.29
C LEU A 559 -1.01 2.76 43.22
N ARG A 560 0.17 2.72 43.84
CA ARG A 560 1.03 1.53 43.89
C ARG A 560 0.37 0.38 44.64
N THR A 561 -0.29 0.65 45.77
CA THR A 561 -1.03 -0.35 46.53
C THR A 561 -2.12 -0.97 45.67
N ILE A 562 -2.89 -0.17 44.93
CA ILE A 562 -3.91 -0.68 44.00
C ILE A 562 -3.25 -1.51 42.90
N PHE A 563 -2.20 -0.98 42.27
CA PHE A 563 -1.56 -1.63 41.13
C PHE A 563 -0.92 -2.99 41.50
N ASN A 564 -0.38 -3.12 42.71
CA ASN A 564 0.33 -4.32 43.17
C ASN A 564 -0.56 -5.30 43.95
N ARG A 565 -1.84 -5.02 44.16
CA ARG A 565 -2.75 -5.97 44.83
C ARG A 565 -2.89 -7.25 43.99
N PRO A 566 -2.61 -8.44 44.55
CA PRO A 566 -2.71 -9.71 43.80
C PRO A 566 -4.09 -9.92 43.18
N GLU A 567 -5.16 -9.61 43.92
CA GLU A 567 -6.57 -9.73 43.50
C GLU A 567 -6.87 -9.00 42.18
N PHE A 568 -6.20 -7.86 41.93
CA PHE A 568 -6.37 -7.05 40.73
C PHE A 568 -5.41 -7.44 39.60
N ASN A 569 -4.45 -8.33 39.87
CA ASN A 569 -3.49 -8.88 38.93
C ASN A 569 -3.81 -10.32 38.50
N GLU A 570 -4.60 -11.06 39.29
CA GLU A 570 -4.86 -12.49 39.12
C GLU A 570 -5.96 -12.82 38.09
N ASN A 571 -6.82 -11.87 37.74
CA ASN A 571 -8.00 -12.12 36.91
C ASN A 571 -8.01 -11.32 35.62
N LYS A 572 -8.18 -12.02 34.47
CA LYS A 572 -8.83 -11.71 33.16
C LYS A 572 -8.89 -10.26 32.58
N ASN A 573 -8.46 -9.22 33.28
CA ASN A 573 -8.42 -7.81 32.90
C ASN A 573 -6.96 -7.41 32.66
N PRO A 574 -6.63 -6.76 31.53
CA PRO A 574 -5.24 -6.44 31.22
C PRO A 574 -4.67 -5.28 32.05
N ASN A 575 -5.46 -4.53 32.83
CA ASN A 575 -4.95 -3.39 33.63
C ASN A 575 -5.48 -3.46 35.08
N PRO A 576 -4.62 -3.51 36.12
CA PRO A 576 -5.05 -3.55 37.53
C PRO A 576 -5.99 -2.41 37.93
N PHE A 577 -5.84 -1.23 37.32
CA PHE A 577 -6.73 -0.11 37.59
C PHE A 577 -8.15 -0.31 37.04
N HIS A 578 -8.33 -1.11 35.99
CA HIS A 578 -9.67 -1.51 35.55
C HIS A 578 -10.32 -2.45 36.56
N ALA A 579 -9.57 -3.45 37.05
CA ALA A 579 -10.07 -4.38 38.05
C ALA A 579 -10.45 -3.66 39.36
N TYR A 580 -9.66 -2.67 39.79
CA TYR A 580 -10.01 -1.83 40.93
C TYR A 580 -11.31 -1.04 40.74
N MET A 581 -11.52 -0.43 39.56
CA MET A 581 -12.77 0.28 39.30
C MET A 581 -13.97 -0.66 39.19
N ASP A 582 -13.78 -1.89 38.69
CA ASP A 582 -14.81 -2.93 38.71
C ASP A 582 -15.14 -3.36 40.16
N TRP A 583 -14.12 -3.44 41.03
CA TRP A 583 -14.30 -3.67 42.47
C TRP A 583 -15.03 -2.52 43.18
N LEU A 584 -14.76 -1.26 42.81
CA LEU A 584 -15.52 -0.13 43.36
C LEU A 584 -17.02 -0.21 43.03
N VAL A 585 -17.37 -0.74 41.84
CA VAL A 585 -18.77 -0.99 41.47
C VAL A 585 -19.36 -2.14 42.28
N SER A 586 -18.63 -3.26 42.44
CA SER A 586 -19.15 -4.41 43.21
C SER A 586 -19.42 -4.07 44.68
N GLU A 587 -18.58 -3.23 45.26
CA GLU A 587 -18.73 -2.72 46.63
C GLU A 587 -19.69 -1.51 46.73
N LYS A 588 -20.32 -1.10 45.62
CA LYS A 588 -21.29 0.00 45.53
C LYS A 588 -20.74 1.37 45.93
N TYR A 589 -19.44 1.60 45.81
CA TYR A 589 -18.85 2.92 46.00
C TYR A 589 -19.12 3.87 44.82
N ILE A 590 -19.26 3.31 43.61
CA ILE A 590 -19.63 4.02 42.38
C ILE A 590 -20.60 3.15 41.57
N ASP A 591 -21.32 3.75 40.62
CA ASP A 591 -22.14 3.00 39.67
C ASP A 591 -21.40 2.70 38.35
N GLU A 592 -22.01 1.85 37.51
CA GLU A 592 -21.46 1.46 36.21
C GLU A 592 -21.33 2.64 35.23
N GLU A 593 -22.22 3.62 35.32
CA GLU A 593 -22.20 4.79 34.45
C GLU A 593 -21.00 5.69 34.77
N GLU A 594 -20.74 5.95 36.05
CA GLU A 594 -19.58 6.68 36.54
C GLU A 594 -18.28 6.01 36.13
N LYS A 595 -18.19 4.68 36.25
CA LYS A 595 -17.02 3.91 35.80
C LYS A 595 -16.76 4.10 34.31
N GLU A 596 -17.78 3.91 33.47
CA GLU A 596 -17.66 4.03 32.02
C GLU A 596 -17.33 5.48 31.61
N ASN A 597 -17.90 6.48 32.28
CA ASN A 597 -17.59 7.89 32.09
C ASN A 597 -16.14 8.22 32.44
N ALA A 598 -15.64 7.70 33.58
CA ALA A 598 -14.25 7.88 33.99
C ALA A 598 -13.28 7.19 33.02
N LYS A 599 -13.57 5.95 32.61
CA LYS A 599 -12.82 5.23 31.57
C LYS A 599 -12.80 5.99 30.25
N GLY A 600 -13.94 6.49 29.79
CA GLY A 600 -14.06 7.32 28.59
C GLY A 600 -13.27 8.62 28.67
N ALA A 601 -13.20 9.23 29.85
CA ALA A 601 -12.38 10.41 30.14
C ALA A 601 -10.88 10.09 30.40
N ASN A 602 -10.49 8.81 30.35
CA ASN A 602 -9.17 8.29 30.71
C ASN A 602 -8.73 8.65 32.13
N LYS A 603 -9.66 8.65 33.08
CA LYS A 603 -9.44 8.96 34.50
C LYS A 603 -9.68 7.73 35.37
N LEU A 604 -8.80 7.51 36.33
CA LEU A 604 -8.94 6.55 37.41
C LEU A 604 -9.67 7.22 38.58
N ILE A 605 -10.75 6.61 39.05
CA ILE A 605 -11.40 7.00 40.31
C ILE A 605 -10.65 6.31 41.44
N TYR A 606 -10.23 7.08 42.44
CA TYR A 606 -9.71 6.59 43.71
C TYR A 606 -10.64 7.03 44.84
N ILE A 607 -10.92 6.13 45.77
CA ILE A 607 -11.69 6.42 46.98
C ILE A 607 -10.80 6.15 48.18
N ASP A 608 -10.64 7.17 49.01
CA ASP A 608 -9.89 7.09 50.26
C ASP A 608 -10.66 6.21 51.27
N PRO A 609 -10.08 5.10 51.75
CA PRO A 609 -10.80 4.14 52.59
C PRO A 609 -11.15 4.68 53.98
N VAL A 610 -10.51 5.76 54.44
CA VAL A 610 -10.75 6.34 55.76
C VAL A 610 -11.73 7.50 55.69
N THR A 611 -11.58 8.37 54.69
CA THR A 611 -12.37 9.61 54.57
C THR A 611 -13.52 9.50 53.56
N ASN A 612 -13.60 8.40 52.81
CA ASN A 612 -14.51 8.19 51.69
C ASN A 612 -14.45 9.30 50.62
N LYS A 613 -13.33 10.03 50.56
CA LYS A 613 -13.11 11.12 49.61
C LYS A 613 -12.73 10.58 48.24
N LYS A 614 -13.43 11.04 47.21
CA LYS A 614 -13.19 10.70 45.80
C LYS A 614 -12.12 11.61 45.18
N THR A 615 -11.10 11.02 44.57
CA THR A 615 -10.03 11.70 43.83
C THR A 615 -9.91 11.10 42.43
N LEU A 616 -9.61 11.95 41.43
CA LEU A 616 -9.44 11.51 40.03
C LEU A 616 -7.98 11.60 39.63
N PHE A 617 -7.38 10.48 39.24
CA PHE A 617 -6.06 10.42 38.63
C PHE A 617 -6.18 10.25 37.11
N LYS A 618 -5.20 10.74 36.35
CA LYS A 618 -5.23 10.65 34.88
C LYS A 618 -3.94 10.08 34.33
N ASP A 619 -2.87 10.86 34.44
CA ASP A 619 -1.57 10.54 33.83
C ASP A 619 -0.47 10.53 34.89
N LEU A 620 0.42 9.54 34.81
CA LEU A 620 1.70 9.53 35.48
C LEU A 620 2.71 10.31 34.63
N ARG A 621 3.40 11.29 35.24
CA ARG A 621 4.48 12.02 34.57
C ARG A 621 5.80 11.34 34.86
N VAL A 622 6.48 10.89 33.80
CA VAL A 622 7.72 10.12 33.91
C VAL A 622 8.81 10.83 33.12
N ILE A 623 9.94 11.11 33.76
CA ILE A 623 11.17 11.47 33.06
C ILE A 623 11.70 10.19 32.42
N THR A 624 11.71 10.14 31.10
CA THR A 624 12.20 8.97 30.34
C THR A 624 13.60 9.19 29.79
N GLU A 625 14.09 10.42 29.85
CA GLU A 625 15.40 10.79 29.34
C GLU A 625 15.88 12.06 30.05
N LYS A 626 17.14 12.02 30.51
CA LYS A 626 17.81 13.14 31.15
C LYS A 626 18.72 13.88 30.17
N ASN A 627 18.99 15.15 30.42
CA ASN A 627 19.96 15.97 29.67
C ASN A 627 19.67 16.03 28.15
N VAL A 628 18.41 16.24 27.79
CA VAL A 628 17.96 16.49 26.42
C VAL A 628 18.68 17.73 25.88
N ASN A 629 19.42 17.54 24.79
CA ASN A 629 20.05 18.65 24.10
C ASN A 629 19.04 19.40 23.21
N LYS A 630 18.52 20.53 23.72
CA LYS A 630 17.56 21.40 23.02
C LYS A 630 18.05 21.93 21.67
N ASP A 631 19.36 22.14 21.51
CA ASP A 631 19.91 22.72 20.28
C ASP A 631 19.63 21.85 19.04
N PHE A 632 19.44 20.56 19.28
CA PHE A 632 19.15 19.60 18.25
C PHE A 632 17.68 19.16 18.26
N GLU A 633 16.76 19.83 18.93
CA GLU A 633 15.35 19.43 18.92
C GLU A 633 14.42 20.56 18.49
N PHE A 634 13.24 20.21 17.97
CA PHE A 634 12.25 21.23 17.62
C PHE A 634 11.46 21.64 18.86
N VAL A 635 11.91 22.73 19.47
CA VAL A 635 11.31 23.30 20.68
C VAL A 635 10.21 24.30 20.32
N ASN A 636 9.08 24.22 21.01
CA ASN A 636 7.96 25.12 20.80
C ASN A 636 8.18 26.47 21.50
N LYS A 637 8.67 27.46 20.75
CA LYS A 637 8.92 28.82 21.26
C LYS A 637 7.65 29.53 21.78
N LYS A 638 6.48 29.26 21.19
CA LYS A 638 5.21 29.92 21.58
C LYS A 638 4.70 29.49 22.96
N GLN A 639 5.16 28.36 23.48
CA GLN A 639 4.78 27.86 24.81
C GLN A 639 5.91 28.03 25.84
N GLY A 640 6.79 29.02 25.65
CA GLY A 640 7.91 29.28 26.54
C GLY A 640 8.91 28.12 26.59
N GLU A 641 9.08 27.40 25.49
CA GLU A 641 10.04 26.30 25.34
C GLU A 641 9.84 25.11 26.29
N LYS A 642 8.62 24.94 26.81
CA LYS A 642 8.25 23.85 27.73
C LYS A 642 7.90 22.53 27.03
N SER A 643 7.95 22.49 25.70
CA SER A 643 7.61 21.31 24.92
C SER A 643 8.44 21.19 23.65
N PHE A 644 8.64 19.97 23.17
CA PHE A 644 9.43 19.65 21.98
C PHE A 644 8.92 18.42 21.25
N ARG A 645 9.33 18.27 19.99
CA ARG A 645 9.09 17.07 19.17
C ARG A 645 10.41 16.39 18.83
N THR A 646 10.40 15.05 18.83
CA THR A 646 11.55 14.19 18.49
C THR A 646 11.52 13.75 17.03
N GLY A 647 12.51 12.96 16.61
CA GLY A 647 12.41 12.21 15.34
C GLY A 647 12.65 13.06 14.10
N LYS A 648 13.68 13.92 14.13
CA LYS A 648 14.06 14.73 12.96
C LYS A 648 14.45 13.84 11.78
N ASN A 649 13.64 13.86 10.73
CA ASN A 649 14.00 13.15 9.50
C ASN A 649 15.19 13.85 8.83
N GLN A 650 16.28 13.11 8.72
CA GLN A 650 17.47 13.59 8.00
C GLN A 650 17.23 13.37 6.50
N LEU A 651 17.46 14.43 5.73
CA LEU A 651 17.22 14.50 4.29
C LEU A 651 18.44 13.97 3.52
N PHE A 652 19.64 14.37 3.93
CA PHE A 652 20.94 13.98 3.40
C PHE A 652 22.02 14.28 4.45
N ALA A 653 23.29 14.00 4.16
CA ALA A 653 24.43 14.35 5.02
C ALA A 653 25.50 15.11 4.22
N LEU A 654 26.12 16.10 4.86
CA LEU A 654 27.26 16.86 4.35
C LEU A 654 28.54 16.27 4.93
N VAL A 655 29.47 15.84 4.09
CA VAL A 655 30.74 15.24 4.54
C VAL A 655 31.82 16.30 4.66
N TYR A 656 32.57 16.28 5.76
CA TYR A 656 33.66 17.18 6.08
C TYR A 656 34.87 16.38 6.54
N GLU A 657 36.03 17.03 6.51
CA GLU A 657 37.19 16.62 7.30
C GLU A 657 37.17 17.31 8.66
N ASN A 658 37.37 16.53 9.73
CA ASN A 658 37.51 17.04 11.09
C ASN A 658 38.99 17.36 11.40
N LYS A 659 39.23 17.98 12.57
CA LYS A 659 40.59 18.32 13.04
C LYS A 659 41.53 17.14 13.21
N GLU A 660 41.00 15.92 13.32
CA GLU A 660 41.77 14.67 13.41
C GLU A 660 42.07 14.08 12.01
N SER A 661 41.83 14.83 10.92
CA SER A 661 41.99 14.38 9.54
C SER A 661 41.12 13.17 9.16
N GLN A 662 40.02 12.95 9.88
CA GLN A 662 39.02 11.92 9.59
C GLN A 662 37.78 12.53 8.91
N LEU A 663 37.16 11.73 8.04
CA LEU A 663 35.92 12.13 7.38
C LEU A 663 34.72 11.86 8.30
N SER A 664 34.01 12.94 8.64
CA SER A 664 32.79 12.93 9.44
C SER A 664 31.67 13.62 8.67
N SER A 665 30.41 13.40 9.03
CA SER A 665 29.30 14.04 8.33
C SER A 665 28.26 14.66 9.24
N ILE A 666 27.73 15.79 8.79
CA ILE A 666 26.65 16.54 9.42
C ILE A 666 25.33 16.14 8.75
N PRO A 667 24.36 15.56 9.48
CA PRO A 667 23.09 15.18 8.90
C PRO A 667 22.19 16.42 8.78
N VAL A 668 21.69 16.66 7.57
CA VAL A 668 20.85 17.80 7.25
C VAL A 668 19.39 17.43 7.47
N ASN A 669 18.73 18.18 8.34
CA ASN A 669 17.29 18.17 8.57
C ASN A 669 16.71 19.57 8.40
N PHE A 670 15.42 19.72 8.64
CA PHE A 670 14.70 20.98 8.46
C PHE A 670 15.11 22.11 9.43
N LEU A 671 15.80 21.82 10.55
CA LEU A 671 16.35 22.85 11.42
C LEU A 671 17.64 23.45 10.84
N LEU A 672 18.39 22.64 10.08
CA LEU A 672 19.66 23.04 9.48
C LEU A 672 19.46 23.64 8.08
N LYS A 673 18.56 23.06 7.27
CA LYS A 673 18.28 23.55 5.91
C LYS A 673 17.43 24.82 5.95
N LYS A 674 17.84 25.85 5.19
CA LYS A 674 16.96 26.99 4.88
C LYS A 674 16.03 26.62 3.72
N PHE A 675 14.76 27.02 3.82
CA PHE A 675 13.74 26.79 2.80
C PHE A 675 13.29 28.11 2.17
N GLY A 676 12.91 28.09 0.89
CA GLY A 676 12.38 29.24 0.17
C GLY A 676 12.54 29.11 -1.34
N GLY A 677 11.66 29.74 -2.12
CA GLY A 677 11.51 29.45 -3.56
C GLY A 677 12.81 29.50 -4.39
N LYS A 678 13.73 30.44 -4.12
CA LYS A 678 15.05 30.48 -4.80
C LYS A 678 16.03 29.38 -4.33
N LEU A 679 15.94 28.96 -3.06
CA LEU A 679 16.82 27.97 -2.42
C LEU A 679 16.38 26.53 -2.71
N ASP A 680 15.09 26.32 -3.01
CA ASP A 680 14.52 24.99 -3.24
C ASP A 680 15.01 24.36 -4.55
N HIS A 681 15.34 25.18 -5.57
CA HIS A 681 16.00 24.71 -6.80
C HIS A 681 17.41 24.14 -6.56
N LYS A 682 18.09 24.54 -5.47
CA LYS A 682 19.40 24.01 -5.03
C LYS A 682 19.25 23.25 -3.70
N PHE A 683 18.30 22.32 -3.67
CA PHE A 683 18.00 21.56 -2.45
C PHE A 683 19.25 20.85 -1.88
N TYR A 684 19.97 20.11 -2.74
CA TYR A 684 21.27 19.50 -2.42
C TYR A 684 22.40 20.46 -2.82
N SER A 685 22.99 21.16 -1.86
CA SER A 685 24.00 22.20 -2.11
C SER A 685 25.19 22.06 -1.17
N LEU A 686 26.41 22.21 -1.68
CA LEU A 686 27.62 22.29 -0.85
C LEU A 686 27.86 23.72 -0.32
N ASP A 687 27.14 24.72 -0.85
CA ASP A 687 27.27 26.08 -0.39
C ASP A 687 26.59 26.25 0.97
N GLU A 688 27.40 26.56 1.98
CA GLU A 688 26.99 26.66 3.36
C GLU A 688 25.96 27.78 3.61
N SER A 689 25.90 28.80 2.74
CA SER A 689 24.95 29.92 2.87
C SER A 689 23.49 29.47 2.88
N ASN A 690 23.22 28.30 2.28
CA ASN A 690 21.92 27.63 2.20
C ASN A 690 21.49 26.95 3.52
N TYR A 691 22.30 27.01 4.57
CA TYR A 691 22.02 26.42 5.87
C TYR A 691 21.99 27.48 6.98
N ASN A 692 21.26 27.16 8.05
CA ASN A 692 21.25 27.94 9.28
C ASN A 692 22.65 27.90 9.90
N GLN A 693 23.31 29.06 9.94
CA GLN A 693 24.72 29.18 10.34
C GLN A 693 24.93 28.85 11.83
N GLU A 694 23.98 29.25 12.69
CA GLU A 694 24.04 28.96 14.12
C GLU A 694 23.99 27.44 14.37
N ASN A 695 23.01 26.76 13.77
CA ASN A 695 22.88 25.31 13.89
C ASN A 695 24.05 24.58 13.25
N LEU A 696 24.54 25.05 12.10
CA LEU A 696 25.71 24.47 11.43
C LEU A 696 26.95 24.54 12.33
N LYS A 697 27.18 25.68 12.98
CA LYS A 697 28.27 25.88 13.94
C LYS A 697 28.20 24.86 15.08
N LYS A 698 27.02 24.67 15.68
CA LYS A 698 26.80 23.66 16.73
C LYS A 698 27.14 22.24 16.27
N TYR A 699 26.83 21.89 15.02
CA TYR A 699 27.21 20.60 14.45
C TYR A 699 28.72 20.49 14.20
N LYS A 700 29.37 21.54 13.68
CA LYS A 700 30.82 21.58 13.47
C LYS A 700 31.58 21.45 14.80
N ASP A 701 31.13 22.15 15.84
CA ASP A 701 31.70 22.06 17.20
C ASP A 701 31.64 20.63 17.76
N ASN A 702 30.47 20.00 17.66
CA ASN A 702 30.26 18.64 18.17
C ASN A 702 31.17 17.60 17.46
N LEU A 703 31.51 17.83 16.19
CA LEU A 703 32.34 16.95 15.38
C LEU A 703 33.83 17.34 15.35
N GLY A 704 34.20 18.48 15.96
CA GLY A 704 35.56 19.00 15.85
C GLY A 704 35.93 19.41 14.42
N ILE A 705 34.99 19.95 13.65
CA ILE A 705 35.22 20.46 12.29
C ILE A 705 35.62 21.93 12.37
N ASP A 706 36.66 22.33 11.64
CA ASP A 706 37.04 23.75 11.54
C ASP A 706 35.94 24.58 10.84
N TYR A 707 35.68 25.80 11.32
CA TYR A 707 34.61 26.63 10.76
C TYR A 707 34.86 27.03 9.31
N GLN A 708 36.12 27.15 8.89
CA GLN A 708 36.51 27.44 7.51
C GLN A 708 36.45 26.19 6.61
N SER A 709 36.42 24.99 7.20
CA SER A 709 36.28 23.74 6.45
C SER A 709 34.94 23.71 5.73
N LYS A 710 35.00 23.43 4.43
CA LYS A 710 33.83 23.34 3.53
C LYS A 710 33.43 21.89 3.33
N PRO A 711 32.15 21.59 3.06
CA PRO A 711 31.73 20.23 2.79
C PRO A 711 32.34 19.73 1.47
N ILE A 712 32.80 18.49 1.49
CA ILE A 712 33.48 17.82 0.39
C ILE A 712 32.43 17.31 -0.63
N PHE A 713 31.46 16.54 -0.15
CA PHE A 713 30.37 15.99 -0.96
C PHE A 713 29.12 15.71 -0.11
N ILE A 714 28.04 15.28 -0.77
CA ILE A 714 26.74 15.00 -0.14
C ILE A 714 26.43 13.51 -0.23
N ILE A 715 26.05 12.91 0.90
CA ILE A 715 25.51 11.55 0.95
C ILE A 715 23.98 11.62 1.01
N LYS A 716 23.32 10.99 0.05
CA LYS A 716 21.85 10.97 -0.06
C LYS A 716 21.26 9.62 0.39
N LYS A 717 20.01 9.65 0.85
CA LYS A 717 19.19 8.44 0.90
C LYS A 717 19.09 7.82 -0.49
N SER A 718 19.05 6.50 -0.56
CA SER A 718 19.05 5.69 -1.79
C SER A 718 20.35 5.73 -2.62
N ALA A 719 21.43 6.37 -2.15
CA ALA A 719 22.73 6.24 -2.81
C ALA A 719 23.16 4.77 -2.84
N ILE A 720 23.67 4.32 -4.00
CA ILE A 720 24.07 2.93 -4.22
C ILE A 720 25.53 2.76 -3.84
N LEU A 721 25.82 1.62 -3.22
CA LEU A 721 27.11 1.27 -2.64
C LEU A 721 27.54 -0.11 -3.16
N LYS A 722 28.85 -0.27 -3.35
CA LYS A 722 29.51 -1.55 -3.62
C LYS A 722 30.60 -1.77 -2.59
N LEU A 723 30.80 -3.02 -2.15
CA LEU A 723 31.86 -3.35 -1.19
C LEU A 723 33.24 -3.11 -1.79
N LYS A 724 34.18 -2.71 -0.95
CA LYS A 724 35.62 -2.62 -1.27
C LYS A 724 36.40 -3.83 -0.77
N VAL A 725 35.89 -4.49 0.26
CA VAL A 725 36.52 -5.64 0.93
C VAL A 725 35.51 -6.75 1.18
N ASP A 726 36.02 -7.98 1.26
CA ASP A 726 35.24 -9.16 1.64
C ASP A 726 34.58 -8.94 3.01
N LYS A 727 33.29 -9.27 3.10
CA LYS A 727 32.53 -9.02 4.32
C LYS A 727 31.38 -10.00 4.53
N GLU A 728 31.29 -10.51 5.75
CA GLU A 728 30.17 -11.37 6.16
C GLU A 728 28.95 -10.55 6.58
N PHE A 729 27.77 -11.03 6.19
CA PHE A 729 26.47 -10.50 6.58
C PHE A 729 25.57 -11.60 7.11
N ASP A 730 24.87 -11.31 8.22
CA ASP A 730 23.89 -12.22 8.79
C ASP A 730 22.53 -12.11 8.08
N PHE A 731 21.81 -13.22 7.98
CA PHE A 731 20.38 -13.20 7.66
C PHE A 731 19.53 -12.80 8.86
N LYS A 732 18.37 -12.19 8.62
CA LYS A 732 17.36 -11.95 9.66
C LYS A 732 16.85 -13.29 10.22
N PRO A 733 16.60 -13.40 11.53
CA PRO A 733 16.06 -14.62 12.12
C PRO A 733 14.66 -14.93 11.55
N GLU A 734 14.44 -16.17 11.12
CA GLU A 734 13.13 -16.65 10.69
C GLU A 734 12.23 -16.87 11.92
N ASN A 735 11.21 -16.02 12.09
CA ASN A 735 10.18 -16.21 13.12
C ASN A 735 9.18 -17.30 12.69
N ASN A 736 9.63 -18.55 12.57
CA ASN A 736 8.73 -19.69 12.43
C ASN A 736 8.25 -20.14 13.81
N LYS A 737 6.97 -19.87 14.11
CA LYS A 737 6.32 -20.22 15.38
C LYS A 737 6.16 -21.73 15.64
N SER A 738 6.57 -22.60 14.71
CA SER A 738 6.32 -24.05 14.75
C SER A 738 7.55 -24.93 15.04
N LYS A 739 8.70 -24.35 15.44
CA LYS A 739 9.93 -25.10 15.70
C LYS A 739 10.22 -25.27 17.20
N THR A 740 10.70 -26.46 17.59
CA THR A 740 11.12 -26.79 18.97
C THR A 740 12.34 -25.96 19.39
N THR A 741 12.66 -25.94 20.69
CA THR A 741 13.77 -25.15 21.25
C THR A 741 15.12 -25.57 20.67
N GLU A 742 15.31 -26.85 20.37
CA GLU A 742 16.51 -27.40 19.72
C GLU A 742 16.58 -27.04 18.21
N GLU A 743 15.46 -27.05 17.49
CA GLU A 743 15.40 -26.59 16.08
C GLU A 743 15.58 -25.08 15.91
N LYS A 744 15.36 -24.30 16.98
CA LYS A 744 15.67 -22.86 17.02
C LYS A 744 17.15 -22.59 17.26
N GLU A 745 17.85 -23.50 17.92
CA GLU A 745 19.30 -23.44 18.11
C GLU A 745 20.05 -23.90 16.85
N GLU A 746 19.58 -24.89 16.10
CA GLU A 746 20.15 -25.24 14.78
C GLU A 746 19.82 -24.23 13.66
N ALA A 747 18.76 -23.43 13.82
CA ALA A 747 18.46 -22.31 12.90
C ALA A 747 19.34 -21.06 13.15
N THR A 748 20.32 -21.14 14.06
CA THR A 748 21.18 -20.00 14.39
C THR A 748 22.28 -19.77 13.35
N LYS A 749 22.32 -18.52 12.85
CA LYS A 749 23.41 -17.90 12.06
C LYS A 749 23.77 -18.57 10.73
N LYS A 750 22.86 -18.51 9.76
CA LYS A 750 23.32 -18.41 8.37
C LYS A 750 23.90 -17.00 8.17
N SER A 751 25.20 -16.91 7.96
CA SER A 751 25.86 -15.73 7.39
C SER A 751 26.19 -16.01 5.92
N ILE A 752 26.43 -14.95 5.15
CA ILE A 752 26.93 -15.04 3.78
C ILE A 752 28.14 -14.12 3.65
N LEU A 753 29.23 -14.66 3.10
CA LEU A 753 30.38 -13.86 2.69
C LEU A 753 30.05 -13.20 1.36
N ILE A 754 30.13 -11.88 1.30
CA ILE A 754 29.95 -11.12 0.06
C ILE A 754 31.28 -10.50 -0.31
N ARG A 755 31.70 -10.69 -1.57
CA ARG A 755 32.98 -10.22 -2.08
C ARG A 755 32.82 -9.03 -3.03
N PRO A 756 33.80 -8.11 -3.12
CA PRO A 756 33.72 -6.91 -3.97
C PRO A 756 33.50 -7.18 -5.47
N HIS A 757 33.97 -8.32 -5.98
CA HIS A 757 33.84 -8.69 -7.38
C HIS A 757 32.48 -9.29 -7.72
N GLU A 758 31.69 -9.69 -6.72
CA GLU A 758 30.30 -10.09 -6.92
C GLU A 758 29.48 -8.82 -7.21
N ASN A 759 28.59 -8.80 -8.21
CA ASN A 759 27.69 -7.66 -8.45
C ASN A 759 26.55 -7.60 -7.42
N HIS A 760 26.94 -7.63 -6.15
CA HIS A 760 26.09 -7.43 -5.01
C HIS A 760 26.15 -5.97 -4.58
N TYR A 761 25.02 -5.30 -4.70
CA TYR A 761 24.90 -3.87 -4.41
C TYR A 761 24.10 -3.61 -3.15
N PHE A 762 24.43 -2.51 -2.49
CA PHE A 762 23.74 -2.01 -1.31
C PHE A 762 23.22 -0.60 -1.56
N TYR A 763 22.32 -0.13 -0.70
CA TYR A 763 21.87 1.26 -0.73
C TYR A 763 21.68 1.83 0.68
N ILE A 764 21.81 3.15 0.78
CA ILE A 764 21.55 3.88 2.02
C ILE A 764 20.04 4.01 2.23
N SER A 765 19.50 3.18 3.10
CA SER A 765 18.08 3.18 3.45
C SER A 765 17.70 4.22 4.50
N GLY A 766 18.65 4.61 5.36
CA GLY A 766 18.41 5.54 6.47
C GLY A 766 19.63 6.41 6.76
N ILE A 767 19.37 7.64 7.21
CA ILE A 767 20.37 8.59 7.70
C ILE A 767 19.83 9.09 9.03
N THR A 768 20.61 8.95 10.11
CA THR A 768 20.17 9.29 11.46
C THR A 768 21.28 9.91 12.27
N LYS A 769 20.90 10.79 13.20
CA LYS A 769 21.79 11.33 14.23
C LYS A 769 21.46 10.63 15.54
N LYS A 770 22.25 9.62 15.92
CA LYS A 770 22.04 8.90 17.18
C LYS A 770 22.52 9.73 18.37
N LYS A 771 21.82 9.64 19.49
CA LYS A 771 22.06 10.49 20.68
C LYS A 771 23.47 10.37 21.26
N LYS A 772 23.98 9.14 21.37
CA LYS A 772 25.32 8.84 21.92
C LYS A 772 26.44 8.84 20.87
N VAL A 773 26.14 9.21 19.62
CA VAL A 773 27.10 9.15 18.51
C VAL A 773 27.34 10.56 17.98
N LYS A 774 28.59 11.00 17.96
CA LYS A 774 28.99 12.31 17.41
C LYS A 774 28.79 12.37 15.89
N ASP A 775 29.11 11.31 15.18
CA ASP A 775 28.95 11.25 13.73
C ASP A 775 27.53 10.84 13.28
N THR A 776 27.23 11.05 11.99
CA THR A 776 26.02 10.54 11.35
C THR A 776 26.07 9.01 11.24
N THR A 777 24.93 8.35 11.45
CA THR A 777 24.77 6.91 11.25
C THR A 777 23.94 6.63 10.01
N PHE A 778 24.48 5.80 9.11
CA PHE A 778 23.87 5.36 7.86
C PHE A 778 23.38 3.92 7.99
N THR A 779 22.11 3.68 7.65
CA THR A 779 21.53 2.33 7.62
C THR A 779 21.58 1.77 6.20
N ILE A 780 22.24 0.65 6.00
CA ILE A 780 22.56 0.05 4.70
C ILE A 780 21.74 -1.24 4.53
N LYS A 781 21.17 -1.42 3.32
CA LYS A 781 20.41 -2.61 2.93
C LYS A 781 20.88 -3.14 1.58
N SER A 782 20.79 -4.45 1.39
CA SER A 782 21.05 -5.10 0.09
C SER A 782 19.98 -4.70 -0.93
N VAL A 783 20.39 -4.60 -2.20
CA VAL A 783 19.49 -4.37 -3.34
C VAL A 783 18.79 -5.68 -3.78
N SER A 784 19.48 -6.82 -3.69
CA SER A 784 19.00 -8.10 -4.21
C SER A 784 18.40 -9.01 -3.13
N LEU A 785 18.91 -8.97 -1.89
CA LEU A 785 18.53 -9.89 -0.80
C LEU A 785 17.86 -9.17 0.38
N ASP A 786 16.52 -9.15 0.40
CA ASP A 786 15.75 -8.43 1.42
C ASP A 786 15.83 -9.06 2.83
N LYS A 787 16.18 -10.34 2.91
CA LYS A 787 16.38 -11.08 4.17
C LYS A 787 17.69 -10.73 4.88
N LEU A 788 18.65 -10.09 4.22
CA LEU A 788 19.89 -9.70 4.88
C LEU A 788 19.63 -8.69 6.00
N LYS A 789 20.32 -8.86 7.12
CA LYS A 789 20.24 -7.95 8.26
C LYS A 789 20.83 -6.60 7.84
N GLN A 790 20.09 -5.54 8.15
CA GLN A 790 20.56 -4.17 7.87
C GLN A 790 21.78 -3.85 8.73
N LYS A 791 22.73 -3.12 8.15
CA LYS A 791 23.95 -2.68 8.83
C LYS A 791 23.89 -1.19 9.11
N GLU A 792 24.45 -0.77 10.24
CA GLU A 792 24.57 0.64 10.60
C GLU A 792 26.04 1.02 10.68
N LEU A 793 26.46 2.04 9.93
CA LEU A 793 27.83 2.51 9.86
C LEU A 793 27.92 4.02 10.07
N GLN A 794 29.04 4.47 10.63
CA GLN A 794 29.41 5.89 10.67
C GLN A 794 30.12 6.29 9.37
N THR A 795 30.39 7.58 9.17
CA THR A 795 30.92 8.13 7.92
C THR A 795 32.22 7.47 7.52
N GLN A 796 33.25 7.49 8.38
CA GLN A 796 34.54 6.91 8.04
C GLN A 796 34.45 5.40 7.74
N SER A 797 33.73 4.63 8.56
CA SER A 797 33.55 3.19 8.33
C SER A 797 32.80 2.91 7.02
N LEU A 798 31.78 3.70 6.69
CA LEU A 798 31.06 3.61 5.42
C LEU A 798 32.02 3.80 4.23
N LEU A 799 32.85 4.85 4.28
CA LEU A 799 33.78 5.18 3.19
C LEU A 799 34.95 4.19 3.07
N ASN A 800 35.35 3.57 4.17
CA ASN A 800 36.38 2.52 4.16
C ASN A 800 35.85 1.21 3.58
N GLU A 801 34.62 0.84 3.93
CA GLU A 801 34.03 -0.45 3.53
C GLU A 801 33.37 -0.42 2.15
N PHE A 802 32.86 0.73 1.72
CA PHE A 802 32.08 0.86 0.50
C PHE A 802 32.60 1.96 -0.43
N GLN A 803 32.37 1.77 -1.72
CA GLN A 803 32.48 2.79 -2.76
C GLN A 803 31.08 3.19 -3.24
N PHE A 804 30.90 4.45 -3.62
CA PHE A 804 29.64 4.91 -4.19
C PHE A 804 29.61 4.61 -5.69
N ILE A 805 28.53 4.01 -6.15
CA ILE A 805 28.35 3.71 -7.57
C ILE A 805 26.99 4.20 -8.04
N SER A 806 26.79 4.19 -9.34
CA SER A 806 25.48 4.40 -9.95
C SER A 806 25.18 3.27 -10.91
N LEU A 807 23.89 2.95 -11.05
CA LEU A 807 23.41 1.86 -11.87
C LEU A 807 22.46 2.44 -12.92
N ASP A 808 22.61 2.00 -14.16
CA ASP A 808 21.64 2.33 -15.20
C ASP A 808 20.39 1.45 -15.09
N GLU A 809 19.41 1.65 -15.98
CA GLU A 809 18.14 0.93 -15.96
C GLU A 809 18.28 -0.59 -16.16
N LEU A 810 19.42 -1.05 -16.70
CA LEU A 810 19.75 -2.47 -16.90
C LEU A 810 20.75 -3.00 -15.85
N GLY A 811 21.07 -2.19 -14.83
CA GLY A 811 21.99 -2.56 -13.76
C GLY A 811 23.46 -2.54 -14.16
N ASN A 812 23.84 -1.81 -15.22
CA ASN A 812 25.25 -1.58 -15.53
C ASN A 812 25.81 -0.48 -14.63
N GLU A 813 26.96 -0.78 -14.05
CA GLU A 813 27.70 0.09 -13.14
C GLU A 813 28.39 1.24 -13.88
N TYR A 814 28.33 2.42 -13.28
CA TYR A 814 29.16 3.56 -13.65
C TYR A 814 29.52 4.38 -12.40
N GLU A 815 30.58 5.18 -12.53
CA GLU A 815 31.08 6.02 -11.45
C GLU A 815 30.00 7.02 -10.99
N SER A 816 29.76 7.09 -9.68
CA SER A 816 28.84 8.06 -9.10
C SER A 816 29.48 9.43 -8.95
N LYS A 817 28.65 10.48 -8.92
CA LYS A 817 29.12 11.84 -8.63
C LYS A 817 29.77 11.92 -7.24
N GLU A 818 29.17 11.25 -6.26
CA GLU A 818 29.66 11.19 -4.89
C GLU A 818 31.06 10.57 -4.81
N GLN A 819 31.31 9.49 -5.56
CA GLN A 819 32.63 8.84 -5.64
C GLN A 819 33.68 9.72 -6.29
N ARG A 820 33.35 10.36 -7.43
CA ARG A 820 34.27 11.27 -8.12
C ARG A 820 34.72 12.42 -7.21
N GLN A 821 33.78 13.03 -6.50
CA GLN A 821 34.09 14.14 -5.57
C GLN A 821 34.99 13.69 -4.41
N LEU A 822 34.80 12.46 -3.93
CA LEU A 822 35.66 11.89 -2.89
C LEU A 822 37.08 11.62 -3.39
N GLU A 823 37.23 11.12 -4.61
CA GLU A 823 38.54 10.89 -5.23
C GLU A 823 39.27 12.20 -5.53
N GLU A 824 38.59 13.19 -6.12
CA GLU A 824 39.12 14.54 -6.33
C GLU A 824 39.62 15.16 -5.02
N TYR A 825 38.92 14.93 -3.90
CA TYR A 825 39.35 15.37 -2.58
C TYR A 825 40.67 14.72 -2.15
N PHE A 826 40.78 13.39 -2.23
CA PHE A 826 42.01 12.70 -1.84
C PHE A 826 43.20 13.07 -2.73
N VAL A 827 42.98 13.26 -4.04
CA VAL A 827 44.01 13.73 -4.97
C VAL A 827 44.47 15.14 -4.63
N ASN A 828 43.55 16.03 -4.27
CA ASN A 828 43.91 17.40 -3.87
C ASN A 828 44.58 17.45 -2.49
N LYS A 829 44.23 16.52 -1.60
CA LYS A 829 44.86 16.39 -0.28
C LYS A 829 46.28 15.85 -0.38
N SER A 830 46.57 14.91 -1.28
CA SER A 830 47.94 14.40 -1.46
C SER A 830 48.89 15.37 -2.17
N LYS A 831 48.35 16.35 -2.90
CA LYS A 831 49.12 17.42 -3.55
C LYS A 831 49.46 18.59 -2.61
N LYS A 832 48.75 18.72 -1.49
CA LYS A 832 48.99 19.73 -0.44
C LYS A 832 49.87 19.12 0.63
#